data_AF-A0A8S3R8P4-F1
#
_entry.id   AF-A0A8S3R8P4-F1
#
_cell.length_a   1.000
_cell.length_b   1.000
_cell.length_c   1.000
_cell.angle_alpha   90.00
_cell.angle_beta   90.00
_cell.angle_gamma   90.00
#
_symmetry.space_group_name_H-M   'P 1'
#
loop_
_entity.id
_entity.type
_entity.pdbx_description
1 polymer ?
#
loop_
_entity_poly.entity_id
_entity_poly.type
_entity_poly.pdbx_seq_one_letter_code
_entity_poly.pdbx_strand_id
1 'polypeptide(L)'
;MSENGMIQKVDLYQIWEQEEFCQILPFKEYIFDMLIHLDIVSEQRRYDTKTGSRLPVEHFFVPCMLTQRNDTDFLIQECTPERTVSLAFVFKGTIIPPALPNRLICACLSMWTLKQYRGRKLMFSGFVGLSFDKEHDIVVCVEGNKILLYLVHKRSKGLIVPEIATSVRECLHLTLERISEFYQSTVHEKVSGQLPFHTEYSCSRFICYIPEERIALKTDECVCNHGDNIKLNWKVWNQEQKQKQCDPDCTGLSEDALSQIPSNTELLRLSVNCATRMIHDLALHLDMEESEWSDMVENYPRNTQMVKFLTLIGLRENNGIRFRDLAQGLSEMKLTTHTLCMMRRRKQMISSIPDDILDSIPTDEILDNISPHIGKMVFQLGTELGLSIADLDNIDKCNCDLTAQSKEVLFRWRRDRLVRPTIRVLEQALVNSRKGARCLEEVVKNVDPKTLRAVETVTDRIRDNADRIIQEIQTSQILDHMMTQLVISVDDRRRIEQHAGQDDQNKALLDIVIKRREPAYGVFVDGLDTYGYEELANDLKCDSQEISPSAALVPADNEGLSDKNVPLYKVRLQKNYLKVITDISHESIVDHLISREVMSVDDGKKIESGKTPQEKNRNLMDMLLRKNERGFIEFLKALRKDSIYRDLADQIENTAVTRRDIEIFKKYCK
;
A
#
# COMPACT_ATOMS: atom_id res chain seq x y z
N MET A 1 8.44 -43.23 31.53
CA MET A 1 8.01 -41.98 30.88
C MET A 1 9.22 -41.34 30.21
N SER A 2 9.10 -40.82 29.00
CA SER A 2 10.26 -40.46 28.18
C SER A 2 11.07 -39.31 28.79
N GLU A 3 12.40 -39.44 28.85
CA GLU A 3 13.33 -38.39 29.31
C GLU A 3 13.36 -37.16 28.38
N ASN A 4 12.64 -37.22 27.26
CA ASN A 4 12.71 -36.23 26.17
C ASN A 4 11.62 -35.15 26.28
N GLY A 5 10.84 -35.12 27.38
CA GLY A 5 9.78 -34.11 27.61
C GLY A 5 8.63 -34.17 26.60
N MET A 6 8.42 -35.33 25.97
CA MET A 6 7.32 -35.57 25.04
C MET A 6 6.49 -36.76 25.50
N ILE A 7 5.18 -36.66 25.32
CA ILE A 7 4.25 -37.75 25.57
C ILE A 7 3.37 -37.97 24.35
N GLN A 8 3.23 -39.21 23.89
CA GLN A 8 2.35 -39.50 22.76
C GLN A 8 0.89 -39.36 23.23
N LYS A 9 0.02 -38.92 22.33
CA LYS A 9 -1.41 -38.81 22.63
C LYS A 9 -2.01 -40.16 23.04
N VAL A 10 -1.54 -41.25 22.43
CA VAL A 10 -1.95 -42.63 22.75
C VAL A 10 -1.51 -43.07 24.15
N ASP A 11 -0.36 -42.64 24.64
CA ASP A 11 0.14 -43.01 25.96
C ASP A 11 -0.75 -42.39 27.06
N LEU A 12 -1.23 -41.16 26.85
CA LEU A 12 -2.17 -40.50 27.76
C LEU A 12 -3.54 -41.18 27.79
N TYR A 13 -4.01 -41.67 26.64
CA TYR A 13 -5.23 -42.47 26.62
C TYR A 13 -5.08 -43.77 27.41
N GLN A 14 -3.95 -44.46 27.28
CA GLN A 14 -3.68 -45.67 28.05
C GLN A 14 -3.63 -45.39 29.56
N ILE A 15 -3.11 -44.23 29.98
CA ILE A 15 -3.16 -43.81 31.39
C ILE A 15 -4.60 -43.60 31.85
N TRP A 16 -5.43 -42.94 31.03
CA TRP A 16 -6.83 -42.68 31.38
C TRP A 16 -7.75 -43.90 31.24
N GLU A 17 -7.29 -44.96 30.59
CA GLU A 17 -7.97 -46.27 30.54
C GLU A 17 -7.78 -47.09 31.82
N GLN A 18 -6.83 -46.72 32.69
CA GLN A 18 -6.63 -47.37 33.98
C GLN A 18 -7.85 -47.17 34.89
N GLU A 19 -8.10 -48.13 35.78
CA GLU A 19 -9.31 -48.17 36.63
C GLU A 19 -9.45 -46.89 37.48
N GLU A 20 -8.33 -46.34 37.94
CA GLU A 20 -8.23 -45.13 38.74
C GLU A 20 -8.66 -43.86 37.99
N PHE A 21 -8.58 -43.87 36.65
CA PHE A 21 -8.85 -42.73 35.79
C PHE A 21 -9.98 -42.97 34.77
N CYS A 22 -10.60 -44.15 34.77
CA CYS A 22 -11.63 -44.49 33.77
C CYS A 22 -12.82 -43.51 33.75
N GLN A 23 -13.10 -42.83 34.88
CA GLN A 23 -14.17 -41.83 35.00
C GLN A 23 -13.90 -40.56 34.17
N ILE A 24 -12.64 -40.24 33.89
CA ILE A 24 -12.25 -39.06 33.09
C ILE A 24 -12.14 -39.37 31.60
N LEU A 25 -12.04 -40.64 31.22
CA LEU A 25 -11.90 -41.07 29.82
C LEU A 25 -12.99 -40.52 28.87
N PRO A 26 -14.28 -40.42 29.25
CA PRO A 26 -15.30 -39.79 28.40
C PRO A 26 -15.03 -38.32 28.07
N PHE A 27 -14.24 -37.64 28.92
CA PHE A 27 -13.91 -36.21 28.80
C PHE A 27 -12.50 -35.95 28.30
N LYS A 28 -11.80 -36.98 27.80
CA LYS A 28 -10.37 -36.91 27.45
C LYS A 28 -9.98 -35.75 26.52
N GLU A 29 -10.79 -35.43 25.51
CA GLU A 29 -10.51 -34.28 24.62
C GLU A 29 -10.68 -32.94 25.33
N TYR A 30 -11.72 -32.80 26.16
CA TYR A 30 -11.93 -31.61 26.97
C TYR A 30 -10.78 -31.40 27.99
N ILE A 31 -10.29 -32.48 28.58
CA ILE A 31 -9.13 -32.46 29.47
C ILE A 31 -7.88 -32.02 28.71
N PHE A 32 -7.67 -32.48 27.48
CA PHE A 32 -6.59 -31.97 26.64
C PHE A 32 -6.69 -30.47 26.42
N ASP A 33 -7.85 -29.99 26.00
CA ASP A 33 -8.08 -28.56 25.78
C ASP A 33 -7.80 -27.75 27.05
N MET A 34 -8.20 -28.25 28.23
CA MET A 34 -7.92 -27.64 29.52
C MET A 34 -6.41 -27.64 29.84
N LEU A 35 -5.71 -28.75 29.64
CA LEU A 35 -4.26 -28.86 29.91
C LEU A 35 -3.45 -27.95 28.98
N ILE A 36 -3.88 -27.80 27.73
CA ILE A 36 -3.30 -26.86 26.75
C ILE A 36 -3.58 -25.43 27.17
N HIS A 37 -4.83 -25.12 27.54
CA HIS A 37 -5.23 -23.77 27.96
C HIS A 37 -4.51 -23.31 29.24
N LEU A 38 -4.17 -24.23 30.14
CA LEU A 38 -3.43 -23.95 31.36
C LEU A 38 -1.89 -23.98 31.18
N ASP A 39 -1.41 -24.09 29.94
CA ASP A 39 0.01 -24.21 29.59
C ASP A 39 0.74 -25.36 30.32
N ILE A 40 0.01 -26.43 30.68
CA ILE A 40 0.59 -27.61 31.34
C ILE A 40 1.27 -28.51 30.30
N VAL A 41 0.62 -28.64 29.14
CA VAL A 41 1.15 -29.33 27.97
C VAL A 41 1.07 -28.39 26.77
N SER A 42 1.99 -28.53 25.83
CA SER A 42 1.97 -27.76 24.59
C SER A 42 1.77 -28.66 23.40
N GLU A 43 0.78 -28.33 22.59
CA GLU A 43 0.68 -28.81 21.23
C GLU A 43 1.49 -27.89 20.31
N GLN A 44 2.42 -28.47 19.55
CA GLN A 44 3.04 -27.71 18.48
C GLN A 44 2.08 -27.64 17.30
N ARG A 45 1.52 -26.45 17.07
CA ARG A 45 0.63 -26.20 15.94
C ARG A 45 1.40 -26.39 14.64
N ARG A 46 1.02 -27.41 13.87
CA ARG A 46 1.59 -27.68 12.54
C ARG A 46 0.49 -27.56 11.50
N TYR A 47 0.82 -26.89 10.41
CA TYR A 47 -0.04 -26.76 9.25
C TYR A 47 0.62 -27.46 8.06
N ASP A 48 -0.17 -28.17 7.28
CA ASP A 48 0.26 -28.67 5.98
C ASP A 48 0.58 -27.46 5.09
N THR A 49 1.81 -27.38 4.58
CA THR A 49 2.27 -26.23 3.78
C THR A 49 1.60 -26.12 2.41
N LYS A 50 0.98 -27.20 1.91
CA LYS A 50 0.27 -27.24 0.63
C LYS A 50 -1.22 -26.95 0.80
N THR A 51 -1.84 -27.53 1.82
CA THR A 51 -3.30 -27.45 2.02
C THR A 51 -3.72 -26.41 3.06
N GLY A 52 -2.78 -25.90 3.87
CA GLY A 52 -3.06 -25.00 4.99
C GLY A 52 -3.83 -25.64 6.14
N SER A 53 -4.15 -26.93 6.05
CA SER A 53 -4.93 -27.66 7.06
C SER A 53 -4.07 -27.97 8.29
N ARG A 54 -4.67 -27.91 9.49
CA ARG A 54 -4.00 -28.30 10.73
C ARG A 54 -3.71 -29.80 10.69
N LEU A 55 -2.46 -30.18 10.92
CA LEU A 55 -2.08 -31.59 11.02
C LEU A 55 -2.54 -32.16 12.38
N PRO A 56 -2.92 -33.45 12.44
CA PRO A 56 -3.32 -34.08 13.69
C PRO A 56 -2.17 -34.12 14.70
N VAL A 57 -2.53 -34.02 15.98
CA VAL A 57 -1.58 -34.00 17.10
C VAL A 57 -1.18 -35.41 17.47
N GLU A 58 0.06 -35.77 17.20
CA GLU A 58 0.60 -37.09 17.55
C GLU A 58 1.16 -37.12 18.99
N HIS A 59 1.76 -36.00 19.44
CA HIS A 59 2.41 -35.89 20.75
C HIS A 59 2.26 -34.49 21.33
N PHE A 60 2.42 -34.41 22.66
CA PHE A 60 2.47 -33.16 23.42
C PHE A 60 3.85 -32.95 24.01
N PHE A 61 4.27 -31.69 24.11
CA PHE A 61 5.43 -31.29 24.91
C PHE A 61 5.02 -31.06 26.35
N VAL A 62 5.82 -31.57 27.29
CA VAL A 62 5.57 -31.51 28.73
C VAL A 62 6.87 -31.10 29.44
N PRO A 63 7.20 -29.80 29.45
CA PRO A 63 8.47 -29.29 29.98
C PRO A 63 8.75 -29.68 31.44
N CYS A 64 7.71 -29.82 32.26
CA CYS A 64 7.86 -30.22 33.66
C CYS A 64 8.38 -31.65 33.87
N MET A 65 8.38 -32.49 32.83
CA MET A 65 8.99 -33.84 32.87
C MET A 65 10.51 -33.82 32.68
N LEU A 66 11.09 -32.68 32.29
CA LEU A 66 12.53 -32.56 32.01
C LEU A 66 13.31 -32.27 33.29
N THR A 67 14.27 -33.15 33.57
CA THR A 67 15.21 -33.00 34.70
C THR A 67 16.62 -32.62 34.24
N GLN A 68 16.96 -32.94 32.99
CA GLN A 68 18.28 -32.69 32.43
C GLN A 68 18.46 -31.19 32.17
N ARG A 69 19.63 -30.65 32.55
CA ARG A 69 20.05 -29.30 32.18
C ARG A 69 20.56 -29.30 30.74
N ASN A 70 20.55 -28.13 30.10
CA ASN A 70 21.15 -27.97 28.77
C ASN A 70 22.64 -28.36 28.82
N ASP A 71 22.99 -29.43 28.12
CA ASP A 71 24.36 -29.97 28.00
C ASP A 71 25.01 -29.61 26.65
N THR A 72 24.33 -28.82 25.81
CA THR A 72 24.82 -28.42 24.50
C THR A 72 25.69 -27.17 24.55
N ASP A 73 26.56 -27.01 23.58
CA ASP A 73 27.36 -25.79 23.37
C ASP A 73 26.58 -24.69 22.62
N PHE A 74 25.26 -24.83 22.44
CA PHE A 74 24.44 -23.91 21.64
C PHE A 74 24.53 -22.46 22.10
N LEU A 75 24.39 -22.20 23.41
CA LEU A 75 24.50 -20.83 23.95
C LEU A 75 25.88 -20.24 23.65
N ILE A 76 26.94 -21.04 23.77
CA ILE A 76 28.32 -20.57 23.57
C ILE A 76 28.59 -20.28 22.09
N GLN A 77 28.12 -21.15 21.19
CA GLN A 77 28.42 -21.07 19.75
C GLN A 77 27.50 -20.13 18.98
N GLU A 78 26.21 -20.09 19.32
CA GLU A 78 25.20 -19.37 18.53
C GLU A 78 24.78 -18.04 19.17
N CYS A 79 24.76 -17.94 20.51
CA CYS A 79 24.30 -16.74 21.21
C CYS A 79 25.46 -15.74 21.44
N THR A 80 26.21 -15.42 20.39
CA THR A 80 27.39 -14.54 20.49
C THR A 80 27.01 -13.06 20.59
N PRO A 81 27.90 -12.20 21.16
CA PRO A 81 27.70 -10.76 21.24
C PRO A 81 27.41 -10.07 19.90
N GLU A 82 27.87 -10.62 18.78
CA GLU A 82 27.74 -10.07 17.43
C GLU A 82 26.40 -10.45 16.78
N ARG A 83 25.77 -11.53 17.25
CA ARG A 83 24.58 -12.14 16.64
C ARG A 83 23.32 -11.98 17.46
N THR A 84 23.45 -11.61 18.74
CA THR A 84 22.38 -11.71 19.72
C THR A 84 22.02 -10.37 20.34
N VAL A 85 20.73 -10.17 20.59
CA VAL A 85 20.22 -9.23 21.59
C VAL A 85 19.56 -10.00 22.71
N SER A 86 19.72 -9.53 23.95
CA SER A 86 19.22 -10.26 25.12
C SER A 86 18.54 -9.34 26.15
N LEU A 87 17.64 -9.96 26.90
CA LEU A 87 16.73 -9.37 27.87
C LEU A 87 16.59 -10.34 29.05
N ALA A 88 16.31 -9.86 30.25
CA ALA A 88 15.92 -10.68 31.38
C ALA A 88 14.64 -10.17 32.04
N PHE A 89 13.76 -11.09 32.41
CA PHE A 89 12.69 -10.85 33.37
C PHE A 89 13.17 -11.29 34.75
N VAL A 90 13.25 -10.36 35.70
CA VAL A 90 13.85 -10.57 37.01
C VAL A 90 12.78 -10.53 38.08
N PHE A 91 12.61 -11.64 38.79
CA PHE A 91 11.59 -11.77 39.82
C PHE A 91 12.08 -11.20 41.16
N LYS A 92 11.17 -10.57 41.91
CA LYS A 92 11.46 -10.01 43.24
C LYS A 92 11.84 -11.10 44.25
N GLY A 93 11.29 -12.30 44.10
CA GLY A 93 11.64 -13.46 44.93
C GLY A 93 13.02 -14.01 44.58
N THR A 94 13.66 -14.71 45.53
CA THR A 94 14.96 -15.36 45.32
C THR A 94 14.88 -16.62 44.45
N ILE A 95 13.68 -17.19 44.31
CA ILE A 95 13.42 -18.41 43.55
C ILE A 95 12.13 -18.22 42.74
N ILE A 96 12.17 -18.60 41.46
CA ILE A 96 10.97 -18.68 40.62
C ILE A 96 10.31 -20.04 40.88
N PRO A 97 9.01 -20.11 41.23
CA PRO A 97 8.30 -21.37 41.34
C PRO A 97 8.44 -22.20 40.05
N PRO A 98 8.89 -23.47 40.07
CA PRO A 98 9.19 -24.23 38.86
C PRO A 98 8.05 -24.35 37.85
N ALA A 99 6.81 -24.24 38.32
CA ALA A 99 5.64 -24.31 37.46
C ALA A 99 5.53 -23.10 36.50
N LEU A 100 5.97 -21.91 36.92
CA LEU A 100 5.93 -20.70 36.10
C LEU A 100 6.80 -20.78 34.83
N PRO A 101 8.11 -21.11 34.91
CA PRO A 101 8.93 -21.24 33.71
C PRO A 101 8.52 -22.43 32.84
N ASN A 102 8.03 -23.52 33.42
CA ASN A 102 7.51 -24.65 32.65
C ASN A 102 6.29 -24.24 31.81
N ARG A 103 5.36 -23.46 32.39
CA ARG A 103 4.22 -22.90 31.65
C ARG A 103 4.65 -21.89 30.60
N LEU A 104 5.63 -21.04 30.90
CA LEU A 104 6.18 -20.13 29.88
C LEU A 104 6.78 -20.91 28.71
N ILE A 105 7.58 -21.96 28.98
CA ILE A 105 8.16 -22.81 27.93
C ILE A 105 7.06 -23.50 27.12
N CYS A 106 5.99 -24.00 27.76
CA CYS A 106 4.81 -24.52 27.07
C CYS A 106 4.19 -23.47 26.13
N ALA A 107 3.90 -22.27 26.64
CA ALA A 107 3.35 -21.20 25.83
C ALA A 107 4.26 -20.89 24.62
N CYS A 108 5.57 -20.81 24.83
CA CYS A 108 6.55 -20.63 23.75
C CYS A 108 6.52 -21.75 22.70
N LEU A 109 6.38 -23.02 23.11
CA LEU A 109 6.30 -24.17 22.20
C LEU A 109 4.99 -24.21 21.40
N SER A 110 3.93 -23.56 21.90
CA SER A 110 2.68 -23.40 21.17
C SER A 110 2.78 -22.34 20.06
N MET A 111 3.71 -21.39 20.22
CA MET A 111 3.92 -20.25 19.33
C MET A 111 5.02 -20.49 18.30
N TRP A 112 6.10 -21.16 18.70
CA TRP A 112 7.30 -21.30 17.88
C TRP A 112 7.77 -22.74 17.77
N THR A 113 8.55 -22.99 16.71
CA THR A 113 8.99 -24.35 16.40
C THR A 113 10.20 -24.73 17.22
N LEU A 114 10.15 -25.88 17.89
CA LEU A 114 11.30 -26.40 18.62
C LEU A 114 12.53 -26.57 17.71
N LYS A 115 13.64 -25.94 18.10
CA LYS A 115 14.88 -25.95 17.33
C LYS A 115 15.61 -27.28 17.51
N GLN A 116 16.23 -27.74 16.43
CA GLN A 116 17.22 -28.82 16.48
C GLN A 116 18.62 -28.26 16.26
N TYR A 117 19.57 -28.73 17.07
CA TYR A 117 20.98 -28.38 16.99
C TYR A 117 21.82 -29.66 17.08
N ARG A 118 22.66 -29.90 16.06
CA ARG A 118 23.48 -31.12 15.94
C ARG A 118 22.68 -32.42 16.19
N GLY A 119 21.47 -32.48 15.64
CA GLY A 119 20.55 -33.62 15.78
C GLY A 119 19.83 -33.73 17.14
N ARG A 120 20.10 -32.83 18.10
CA ARG A 120 19.41 -32.78 19.39
C ARG A 120 18.34 -31.70 19.41
N LYS A 121 17.21 -32.00 20.05
CA LYS A 121 16.15 -31.00 20.30
C LYS A 121 16.57 -30.10 21.45
N LEU A 122 16.44 -28.79 21.28
CA LEU A 122 16.82 -27.81 22.31
C LEU A 122 15.69 -27.59 23.31
N MET A 123 15.39 -28.62 24.12
CA MET A 123 14.37 -28.55 25.17
C MET A 123 14.90 -29.29 26.41
N PHE A 124 15.15 -28.54 27.48
CA PHE A 124 15.76 -29.02 28.73
C PHE A 124 15.03 -28.39 29.92
N SER A 125 15.36 -28.83 31.14
CA SER A 125 14.79 -28.26 32.36
C SER A 125 15.12 -26.76 32.46
N GLY A 126 14.10 -25.91 32.41
CA GLY A 126 14.26 -24.45 32.42
C GLY A 126 14.92 -23.85 31.17
N PHE A 127 15.01 -24.58 30.05
CA PHE A 127 15.63 -24.09 28.83
C PHE A 127 14.89 -24.55 27.58
N VAL A 128 14.66 -23.64 26.63
CA VAL A 128 14.15 -23.98 25.30
C VAL A 128 14.78 -23.11 24.21
N GLY A 129 15.17 -23.73 23.11
CA GLY A 129 15.60 -23.07 21.87
C GLY A 129 14.56 -23.27 20.77
N LEU A 130 14.17 -22.18 20.11
CA LEU A 130 13.03 -22.12 19.19
C LEU A 130 13.44 -21.42 17.89
N SER A 131 12.91 -21.88 16.77
CA SER A 131 13.00 -21.18 15.49
C SER A 131 11.85 -20.18 15.41
N PHE A 132 12.19 -18.89 15.33
CA PHE A 132 11.20 -17.83 15.14
C PHE A 132 10.84 -17.69 13.66
N ASP A 133 11.86 -17.60 12.80
CA ASP A 133 11.73 -17.61 11.35
C ASP A 133 12.95 -18.26 10.68
N LYS A 134 13.19 -17.97 9.39
CA LYS A 134 14.33 -18.51 8.63
C LYS A 134 15.68 -17.93 9.05
N GLU A 135 15.73 -16.75 9.63
CA GLU A 135 16.96 -16.01 9.97
C GLU A 135 17.13 -15.79 11.48
N HIS A 136 16.08 -16.01 12.28
CA HIS A 136 16.04 -15.73 13.71
C HIS A 136 15.69 -16.97 14.54
N ASP A 137 16.41 -17.13 15.64
CA ASP A 137 16.14 -18.09 16.70
C ASP A 137 15.85 -17.35 18.02
N ILE A 138 14.99 -17.94 18.86
CA ILE A 138 14.66 -17.46 20.21
C ILE A 138 15.17 -18.50 21.22
N VAL A 139 15.80 -18.04 22.30
CA VAL A 139 16.19 -18.89 23.42
C VAL A 139 15.61 -18.32 24.70
N VAL A 140 14.95 -19.18 25.47
CA VAL A 140 14.49 -18.88 26.83
C VAL A 140 15.23 -19.79 27.80
N CYS A 141 15.88 -19.21 28.81
CA CYS A 141 16.64 -19.92 29.84
C CYS A 141 16.29 -19.39 31.23
N VAL A 142 16.24 -20.25 32.24
CA VAL A 142 15.93 -19.87 33.61
C VAL A 142 17.20 -20.01 34.45
N GLU A 143 17.61 -18.91 35.10
CA GLU A 143 18.79 -18.86 35.96
C GLU A 143 18.44 -18.14 37.28
N GLY A 144 18.34 -18.92 38.36
CA GLY A 144 18.01 -18.38 39.68
C GLY A 144 16.63 -17.72 39.70
N ASN A 145 16.59 -16.41 39.94
CA ASN A 145 15.38 -15.60 39.91
C ASN A 145 15.14 -14.89 38.57
N LYS A 146 15.86 -15.28 37.50
CA LYS A 146 15.78 -14.63 36.19
C LYS A 146 15.29 -15.58 35.12
N ILE A 147 14.49 -15.06 34.20
CA ILE A 147 14.18 -15.68 32.92
C ILE A 147 14.89 -14.86 31.85
N LEU A 148 15.89 -15.48 31.22
CA LEU A 148 16.73 -14.90 30.20
C LEU A 148 16.14 -15.19 28.83
N LEU A 149 16.08 -14.15 28.01
CA LEU A 149 15.61 -14.19 26.63
C LEU A 149 16.75 -13.76 25.71
N TYR A 150 17.05 -14.59 24.72
CA TYR A 150 17.98 -14.28 23.65
C TYR A 150 17.23 -14.31 22.32
N LEU A 151 17.38 -13.25 21.53
CA LEU A 151 16.97 -13.22 20.13
C LEU A 151 18.22 -13.21 19.27
N VAL A 152 18.41 -14.28 18.50
CA VAL A 152 19.65 -14.58 17.78
C VAL A 152 19.38 -14.48 16.29
N HIS A 153 20.14 -13.64 15.59
CA HIS A 153 20.16 -13.62 14.13
C HIS A 153 21.28 -14.53 13.61
N LYS A 154 21.02 -15.31 12.56
CA LYS A 154 22.00 -16.25 11.98
C LYS A 154 23.32 -15.61 11.55
N ARG A 155 23.24 -14.37 11.05
CA ARG A 155 24.39 -13.58 10.57
C ARG A 155 24.89 -12.50 11.54
N SER A 156 24.03 -11.55 11.93
CA SER A 156 24.44 -10.39 12.74
C SER A 156 23.25 -9.79 13.48
N LYS A 157 23.46 -9.33 14.72
CA LYS A 157 22.43 -8.66 15.53
C LYS A 157 21.96 -7.34 14.94
N GLY A 158 22.77 -6.71 14.09
CA GLY A 158 22.38 -5.45 13.42
C GLY A 158 21.23 -5.64 12.43
N LEU A 159 20.98 -6.89 12.01
CA LEU A 159 19.87 -7.28 11.14
C LEU A 159 18.61 -7.64 11.93
N ILE A 160 18.66 -7.65 13.27
CA ILE A 160 17.48 -7.83 14.10
C ILE A 160 16.64 -6.56 14.02
N VAL A 161 15.52 -6.69 13.32
CA VAL A 161 14.53 -5.63 13.18
C VAL A 161 13.92 -5.35 14.56
N PRO A 162 13.99 -4.11 15.10
CA PRO A 162 13.51 -3.79 16.44
C PRO A 162 12.04 -4.14 16.68
N GLU A 163 11.21 -4.10 15.65
CA GLU A 163 9.81 -4.51 15.70
C GLU A 163 9.65 -6.00 16.05
N ILE A 164 10.55 -6.87 15.55
CA ILE A 164 10.56 -8.30 15.90
C ILE A 164 10.91 -8.46 17.38
N ALA A 165 11.99 -7.83 17.84
CA ALA A 165 12.42 -7.91 19.23
C ALA A 165 11.35 -7.39 20.18
N THR A 166 10.75 -6.25 19.86
CA THR A 166 9.66 -5.64 20.64
C THR A 166 8.44 -6.58 20.70
N SER A 167 8.04 -7.16 19.57
CA SER A 167 6.92 -8.11 19.51
C SER A 167 7.18 -9.37 20.35
N VAL A 168 8.39 -9.94 20.28
CA VAL A 168 8.78 -11.11 21.08
C VAL A 168 8.76 -10.77 22.57
N ARG A 169 9.31 -9.61 22.96
CA ARG A 169 9.29 -9.15 24.35
C ARG A 169 7.88 -9.00 24.87
N GLU A 170 7.01 -8.28 24.16
CA GLU A 170 5.62 -8.02 24.59
C GLU A 170 4.82 -9.30 24.70
N CYS A 171 4.97 -10.20 23.72
CA CYS A 171 4.36 -11.50 23.74
C CYS A 171 4.74 -12.28 25.01
N LEU A 172 6.04 -12.33 25.35
CA LEU A 172 6.53 -13.03 26.53
C LEU A 172 6.16 -12.32 27.84
N HIS A 173 6.19 -10.98 27.85
CA HIS A 173 5.79 -10.18 29.01
C HIS A 173 4.31 -10.43 29.36
N LEU A 174 3.41 -10.31 28.38
CA LEU A 174 1.98 -10.55 28.57
C LEU A 174 1.70 -12.01 28.99
N THR A 175 2.45 -12.96 28.42
CA THR A 175 2.34 -14.38 28.80
C THR A 175 2.76 -14.58 30.26
N LEU A 176 3.89 -14.00 30.66
CA LEU A 176 4.39 -14.06 32.04
C LEU A 176 3.45 -13.38 33.03
N GLU A 177 2.88 -12.24 32.67
CA GLU A 177 1.89 -11.52 33.46
C GLU A 177 0.66 -12.39 33.73
N ARG A 178 0.05 -12.97 32.67
CA ARG A 178 -1.10 -13.88 32.81
C ARG A 178 -0.80 -15.10 33.67
N ILE A 179 0.36 -15.73 33.46
CA ILE A 179 0.78 -16.88 34.27
C ILE A 179 0.97 -16.45 35.73
N SER A 180 1.56 -15.29 35.97
CA SER A 180 1.79 -14.76 37.31
C SER A 180 0.49 -14.42 38.04
N GLU A 181 -0.47 -13.78 37.36
CA GLU A 181 -1.80 -13.47 37.88
C GLU A 181 -2.56 -14.74 38.29
N PHE A 182 -2.47 -15.80 37.48
CA PHE A 182 -3.04 -17.10 37.82
C PHE A 182 -2.50 -17.64 39.16
N TYR A 183 -1.20 -17.50 39.42
CA TYR A 183 -0.60 -17.93 40.70
C TYR A 183 -0.88 -16.98 41.85
N GLN A 184 -1.02 -15.68 41.59
CA GLN A 184 -1.37 -14.71 42.64
C GLN A 184 -2.83 -14.85 43.07
N SER A 185 -3.75 -15.10 42.14
CA SER A 185 -5.18 -15.30 42.46
C SER A 185 -5.46 -16.55 43.28
N THR A 186 -4.59 -17.57 43.20
CA THR A 186 -4.71 -18.83 43.93
C THR A 186 -4.11 -18.76 45.34
N VAL A 187 -3.23 -17.79 45.61
CA VAL A 187 -2.67 -17.53 46.94
C VAL A 187 -3.48 -16.37 47.56
N HIS A 188 -4.29 -16.66 48.58
CA HIS A 188 -5.29 -15.74 49.18
C HIS A 188 -4.77 -14.39 49.73
N GLU A 189 -3.50 -14.03 49.55
CA GLU A 189 -2.98 -12.71 49.88
C GLU A 189 -3.08 -11.77 48.68
N LYS A 190 -4.03 -10.83 48.74
CA LYS A 190 -4.13 -9.69 47.82
C LYS A 190 -2.91 -8.77 48.01
N VAL A 191 -1.74 -9.18 47.53
CA VAL A 191 -0.59 -8.28 47.38
C VAL A 191 -0.91 -7.33 46.24
N SER A 192 -0.89 -6.04 46.52
CA SER A 192 -1.30 -4.96 45.63
C SER A 192 -0.53 -4.95 44.31
N GLY A 193 -1.21 -5.23 43.20
CA GLY A 193 -1.08 -4.62 41.85
C GLY A 193 0.27 -4.53 41.15
N GLN A 194 1.38 -4.96 41.73
CA GLN A 194 2.70 -4.94 41.10
C GLN A 194 3.05 -6.32 40.59
N LEU A 195 3.44 -6.39 39.31
CA LEU A 195 4.01 -7.59 38.71
C LEU A 195 5.16 -8.12 39.59
N PRO A 196 5.28 -9.45 39.73
CA PRO A 196 6.33 -10.04 40.56
C PRO A 196 7.72 -9.96 39.92
N PHE A 197 7.84 -9.30 38.75
CA PHE A 197 9.08 -9.16 38.00
C PHE A 197 9.22 -7.77 37.36
N HIS A 198 10.46 -7.38 37.10
CA HIS A 198 10.84 -6.23 36.26
C HIS A 198 11.76 -6.67 35.12
N THR A 199 12.07 -5.76 34.21
CA THR A 199 12.91 -6.06 33.03
C THR A 199 14.33 -5.52 33.22
N GLU A 200 15.33 -6.33 32.88
CA GLU A 200 16.75 -5.93 32.83
C GLU A 200 17.34 -6.24 31.44
N TYR A 201 18.35 -5.46 31.03
CA TYR A 201 18.95 -5.57 29.70
C TYR A 201 20.39 -6.06 29.79
N SER A 202 20.77 -6.94 28.86
CA SER A 202 22.07 -7.59 28.90
C SER A 202 23.17 -6.77 28.22
N CYS A 203 24.36 -6.80 28.82
CA CYS A 203 25.53 -6.07 28.37
C CYS A 203 26.43 -6.91 27.43
N SER A 204 25.87 -7.65 26.47
CA SER A 204 26.59 -8.48 25.46
C SER A 204 27.49 -9.62 25.99
N ARG A 205 28.05 -9.52 27.20
CA ARG A 205 28.66 -10.60 27.96
C ARG A 205 27.58 -11.35 28.74
N PHE A 206 27.64 -12.68 28.71
CA PHE A 206 26.76 -13.53 29.50
C PHE A 206 26.74 -13.08 30.97
N ILE A 207 25.55 -13.08 31.59
CA ILE A 207 25.32 -12.83 33.03
C ILE A 207 25.32 -11.34 33.45
N CYS A 208 25.63 -10.43 32.53
CA CYS A 208 25.64 -9.00 32.82
C CYS A 208 24.28 -8.33 32.56
N TYR A 209 23.54 -7.92 33.60
CA TYR A 209 22.22 -7.28 33.43
C TYR A 209 22.15 -5.92 34.11
N ILE A 210 21.56 -4.95 33.40
CA ILE A 210 21.39 -3.57 33.85
C ILE A 210 19.88 -3.30 33.99
N PRO A 211 19.40 -2.85 35.16
CA PRO A 211 18.01 -2.48 35.38
C PRO A 211 17.55 -1.36 34.44
N GLU A 212 16.30 -1.45 33.98
CA GLU A 212 15.68 -0.43 33.10
C GLU A 212 15.79 1.00 33.68
N GLU A 213 15.67 1.13 35.01
CA GLU A 213 15.75 2.41 35.72
C GLU A 213 17.09 3.13 35.52
N ARG A 214 18.19 2.38 35.38
CA ARG A 214 19.52 2.96 35.13
C ARG A 214 19.71 3.41 33.68
N ILE A 215 18.89 2.89 32.76
CA ILE A 215 18.92 3.21 31.32
C ILE A 215 18.09 4.46 31.03
N ALA A 216 17.09 4.76 31.88
CA ALA A 216 16.18 5.88 31.72
C ALA A 216 16.85 7.28 31.69
N LEU A 217 18.14 7.39 32.05
CA LEU A 217 18.95 8.61 31.95
C LEU A 217 19.33 9.02 30.51
N LYS A 218 18.79 8.35 29.48
CA LYS A 218 18.91 8.67 28.04
C LYS A 218 20.36 8.71 27.48
N THR A 219 21.36 8.24 28.21
CA THR A 219 22.70 8.07 27.64
C THR A 219 22.78 6.72 26.92
N ASP A 220 23.35 6.72 25.72
CA ASP A 220 23.60 5.49 24.94
C ASP A 220 24.71 4.61 25.55
N GLU A 221 25.37 5.15 26.57
CA GLU A 221 26.46 4.55 27.29
C GLU A 221 26.03 4.31 28.74
N CYS A 222 26.20 3.08 29.19
CA CYS A 222 26.06 2.70 30.59
C CYS A 222 27.29 1.90 30.99
N VAL A 223 27.76 2.13 32.22
CA VAL A 223 28.76 1.29 32.86
C VAL A 223 28.04 0.06 33.40
N CYS A 224 28.41 -1.11 32.91
CA CYS A 224 27.83 -2.35 33.41
C CYS A 224 28.49 -2.77 34.74
N ASN A 225 27.99 -3.83 35.37
CA ASN A 225 28.56 -4.34 36.62
C ASN A 225 30.01 -4.86 36.48
N HIS A 226 30.52 -5.01 35.25
CA HIS A 226 31.92 -5.35 34.96
C HIS A 226 32.83 -4.13 34.81
N GLY A 227 32.29 -2.90 34.90
CA GLY A 227 33.06 -1.66 34.72
C GLY A 227 33.25 -1.24 33.26
N ASP A 228 32.72 -2.01 32.30
CA ASP A 228 32.81 -1.67 30.88
C ASP A 228 31.74 -0.64 30.49
N ASN A 229 32.13 0.35 29.67
CA ASN A 229 31.19 1.22 28.96
C ASN A 229 30.58 0.46 27.80
N ILE A 230 29.26 0.27 27.86
CA ILE A 230 28.56 -0.58 26.91
C ILE A 230 27.48 0.21 26.20
N LYS A 231 27.50 0.09 24.88
CA LYS A 231 26.40 0.53 24.02
C LYS A 231 25.27 -0.48 24.11
N LEU A 232 24.29 -0.19 24.96
CA LEU A 232 23.17 -1.08 25.21
C LEU A 232 22.26 -1.15 23.96
N ASN A 233 21.93 -2.38 23.55
CA ASN A 233 20.92 -2.63 22.52
C ASN A 233 19.48 -2.53 23.06
N TRP A 234 19.27 -1.88 24.20
CA TRP A 234 17.95 -1.72 24.82
C TRP A 234 16.92 -1.05 23.89
N LYS A 235 17.40 -0.18 22.98
CA LYS A 235 16.60 0.46 21.93
C LYS A 235 15.95 -0.53 20.97
N VAL A 236 16.58 -1.70 20.76
CA VAL A 236 16.04 -2.77 19.91
C VAL A 236 14.79 -3.38 20.55
N TRP A 237 14.75 -3.47 21.88
CA TRP A 237 13.63 -4.03 22.63
C TRP A 237 12.51 -3.02 22.98
N ASN A 238 12.79 -1.72 22.90
CA ASN A 238 11.92 -0.64 23.40
C ASN A 238 11.62 0.43 22.34
N GLN A 239 11.46 0.04 21.08
CA GLN A 239 11.22 1.00 20.02
C GLN A 239 9.94 1.83 20.26
N GLU A 240 8.95 1.26 20.95
CA GLU A 240 7.72 1.97 21.34
C GLU A 240 7.93 3.06 22.39
N GLN A 241 8.89 2.93 23.32
CA GLN A 241 9.15 4.00 24.30
C GLN A 241 9.75 5.26 23.65
N LYS A 242 10.42 5.12 22.50
CA LYS A 242 10.84 6.25 21.66
C LYS A 242 9.72 6.83 20.80
N GLN A 243 8.58 6.16 20.75
CA GLN A 243 7.36 6.69 20.13
C GLN A 243 6.46 7.44 21.14
N LYS A 244 7.01 7.90 22.27
CA LYS A 244 6.48 9.13 22.90
C LYS A 244 6.77 10.30 21.94
N GLN A 245 5.96 10.38 20.88
CA GLN A 245 6.05 11.28 19.70
C GLN A 245 5.64 12.71 20.00
N CYS A 246 5.47 12.99 21.27
CA CYS A 246 5.00 14.24 21.76
C CYS A 246 5.89 14.63 22.92
N ASP A 247 6.06 15.94 23.04
CA ASP A 247 6.72 16.55 24.17
C ASP A 247 6.15 15.95 25.48
N PRO A 248 6.97 15.65 26.50
CA PRO A 248 6.45 15.35 27.84
C PRO A 248 5.38 16.35 28.31
N ASP A 249 5.39 17.59 27.83
CA ASP A 249 4.38 18.63 28.13
C ASP A 249 3.20 18.66 27.14
N CYS A 250 3.03 17.64 26.28
CA CYS A 250 1.96 17.62 25.29
C CYS A 250 0.58 17.43 25.94
N THR A 251 -0.25 18.45 25.81
CA THR A 251 -1.62 18.51 26.31
C THR A 251 -2.64 17.75 25.43
N GLY A 252 -2.18 17.04 24.39
CA GLY A 252 -3.03 16.29 23.45
C GLY A 252 -3.25 17.02 22.13
N LEU A 253 -4.47 16.91 21.59
CA LEU A 253 -4.90 17.65 20.40
C LEU A 253 -5.30 19.07 20.77
N SER A 254 -5.06 20.05 19.90
CA SER A 254 -5.56 21.41 20.08
C SER A 254 -7.09 21.46 19.95
N GLU A 255 -7.74 22.50 20.49
CA GLU A 255 -9.19 22.71 20.35
C GLU A 255 -9.63 22.73 18.88
N ASP A 256 -8.86 23.38 18.01
CA ASP A 256 -9.09 23.38 16.57
C ASP A 256 -9.06 21.96 16.00
N ALA A 257 -8.08 21.14 16.43
CA ALA A 257 -7.96 19.76 16.00
C ALA A 257 -9.13 18.90 16.51
N LEU A 258 -9.58 19.09 17.74
CA LEU A 258 -10.71 18.38 18.35
C LEU A 258 -12.03 18.66 17.62
N SER A 259 -12.20 19.85 17.05
CA SER A 259 -13.40 20.22 16.30
C SER A 259 -13.49 19.62 14.89
N GLN A 260 -12.41 19.04 14.37
CA GLN A 260 -12.36 18.48 13.02
C GLN A 260 -12.92 17.06 12.95
N ILE A 261 -13.43 16.72 11.76
CA ILE A 261 -13.86 15.36 11.42
C ILE A 261 -12.61 14.55 11.04
N PRO A 262 -12.40 13.36 11.63
CA PRO A 262 -11.24 12.52 11.32
C PRO A 262 -11.31 11.97 9.88
N SER A 263 -10.19 12.06 9.17
CA SER A 263 -10.00 11.47 7.85
C SER A 263 -9.96 9.93 7.90
N ASN A 264 -10.16 9.27 6.76
CA ASN A 264 -10.02 7.80 6.65
C ASN A 264 -8.66 7.34 7.16
N THR A 265 -7.59 8.05 6.82
CA THR A 265 -6.24 7.75 7.26
C THR A 265 -6.10 7.83 8.78
N GLU A 266 -6.70 8.84 9.43
CA GLU A 266 -6.66 9.00 10.89
C GLU A 266 -7.49 7.92 11.61
N LEU A 267 -8.68 7.58 11.10
CA LEU A 267 -9.50 6.49 11.65
C LEU A 267 -8.85 5.12 11.48
N LEU A 268 -8.15 4.89 10.36
CA LEU A 268 -7.39 3.67 10.15
C LEU A 268 -6.23 3.56 11.13
N ARG A 269 -5.50 4.64 11.38
CA ARG A 269 -4.47 4.65 12.42
C ARG A 269 -5.08 4.35 13.79
N LEU A 270 -6.25 4.91 14.11
CA LEU A 270 -6.98 4.58 15.33
C LEU A 270 -7.27 3.08 15.43
N SER A 271 -7.86 2.50 14.40
CA SER A 271 -8.17 1.07 14.40
C SER A 271 -6.91 0.19 14.53
N VAL A 272 -5.78 0.53 13.89
CA VAL A 272 -4.54 -0.26 13.96
C VAL A 272 -3.92 -0.24 15.37
N ASN A 273 -4.00 0.88 16.08
CA ASN A 273 -3.37 1.04 17.39
C ASN A 273 -4.27 0.59 18.55
N CYS A 274 -5.56 0.34 18.32
CA CYS A 274 -6.49 -0.09 19.36
C CYS A 274 -6.80 -1.58 19.24
N ALA A 275 -6.95 -2.23 20.40
CA ALA A 275 -7.47 -3.59 20.47
C ALA A 275 -8.93 -3.63 19.99
N THR A 276 -9.38 -4.77 19.48
CA THR A 276 -10.77 -4.95 19.00
C THR A 276 -11.80 -4.62 20.06
N ARG A 277 -11.58 -5.10 21.29
CA ARG A 277 -12.44 -4.79 22.43
C ARG A 277 -12.48 -3.28 22.72
N MET A 278 -11.37 -2.58 22.53
CA MET A 278 -11.36 -1.13 22.74
C MET A 278 -12.19 -0.40 21.69
N ILE A 279 -12.10 -0.80 20.42
CA ILE A 279 -12.93 -0.19 19.37
C ILE A 279 -14.41 -0.54 19.55
N HIS A 280 -14.72 -1.75 19.99
CA HIS A 280 -16.07 -2.15 20.38
C HIS A 280 -16.63 -1.24 21.48
N ASP A 281 -15.91 -1.14 22.60
CA ASP A 281 -16.35 -0.33 23.75
C ASP A 281 -16.44 1.16 23.35
N LEU A 282 -15.52 1.66 22.53
CA LEU A 282 -15.57 3.02 21.99
C LEU A 282 -16.79 3.22 21.08
N ALA A 283 -17.15 2.23 20.26
CA ALA A 283 -18.32 2.32 19.38
C ALA A 283 -19.62 2.39 20.18
N LEU A 284 -19.75 1.59 21.24
CA LEU A 284 -20.91 1.64 22.15
C LEU A 284 -21.02 2.99 22.86
N HIS A 285 -19.90 3.61 23.26
CA HIS A 285 -19.90 4.96 23.84
C HIS A 285 -20.24 6.06 22.82
N LEU A 286 -20.11 5.78 21.53
CA LEU A 286 -20.45 6.67 20.43
C LEU A 286 -21.80 6.33 19.80
N ASP A 287 -22.69 5.74 20.62
CA ASP A 287 -24.08 5.39 20.31
C ASP A 287 -24.26 4.38 19.16
N MET A 288 -23.30 3.48 18.92
CA MET A 288 -23.52 2.30 18.06
C MET A 288 -24.29 1.22 18.83
N GLU A 289 -25.25 0.56 18.18
CA GLU A 289 -25.95 -0.57 18.80
C GLU A 289 -25.08 -1.85 18.76
N GLU A 290 -25.21 -2.70 19.78
CA GLU A 290 -24.49 -3.99 19.86
C GLU A 290 -24.79 -4.90 18.65
N SER A 291 -26.01 -4.83 18.11
CA SER A 291 -26.41 -5.55 16.89
C SER A 291 -25.64 -5.08 15.67
N GLU A 292 -25.44 -3.77 15.50
CA GLU A 292 -24.67 -3.23 14.37
C GLU A 292 -23.21 -3.68 14.42
N TRP A 293 -22.61 -3.69 15.61
CA TRP A 293 -21.26 -4.24 15.79
C TRP A 293 -21.21 -5.74 15.45
N SER A 294 -22.20 -6.51 15.90
CA SER A 294 -22.29 -7.95 15.64
C SER A 294 -22.38 -8.22 14.14
N ASP A 295 -23.23 -7.49 13.42
CA ASP A 295 -23.37 -7.57 11.96
C ASP A 295 -22.03 -7.27 11.26
N MET A 296 -21.26 -6.29 11.74
CA MET A 296 -19.94 -5.98 11.18
C MET A 296 -18.92 -7.11 11.39
N VAL A 297 -18.93 -7.75 12.56
CA VAL A 297 -18.07 -8.92 12.84
C VAL A 297 -18.46 -10.11 11.97
N GLU A 298 -19.76 -10.36 11.78
CA GLU A 298 -20.29 -11.45 10.95
C GLU A 298 -20.00 -11.25 9.46
N ASN A 299 -20.06 -10.01 8.97
CA ASN A 299 -19.75 -9.68 7.57
C ASN A 299 -18.26 -9.76 7.25
N TYR A 300 -17.37 -9.60 8.23
CA TYR A 300 -15.90 -9.61 8.05
C TYR A 300 -15.17 -10.54 9.05
N PRO A 301 -15.52 -11.84 9.14
CA PRO A 301 -15.08 -12.71 10.23
C PRO A 301 -13.59 -13.04 10.19
N ARG A 302 -12.93 -12.81 9.05
CA ARG A 302 -11.50 -13.11 8.83
C ARG A 302 -10.59 -11.89 8.94
N ASN A 303 -11.15 -10.67 9.02
CA ASN A 303 -10.36 -9.44 8.98
C ASN A 303 -10.79 -8.49 10.11
N THR A 304 -10.35 -8.82 11.33
CA THR A 304 -10.62 -8.03 12.52
C THR A 304 -10.15 -6.57 12.40
N GLN A 305 -9.12 -6.30 11.59
CA GLN A 305 -8.66 -4.94 11.34
C GLN A 305 -9.65 -4.15 10.48
N MET A 306 -10.21 -4.79 9.45
CA MET A 306 -11.26 -4.21 8.62
C MET A 306 -12.52 -3.91 9.45
N VAL A 307 -12.96 -4.82 10.31
CA VAL A 307 -14.10 -4.60 11.24
C VAL A 307 -13.88 -3.31 12.01
N LYS A 308 -12.76 -3.21 12.76
CA LYS A 308 -12.43 -2.02 13.55
C LYS A 308 -12.46 -0.73 12.72
N PHE A 309 -11.92 -0.77 11.50
CA PHE A 309 -11.84 0.41 10.64
C PHE A 309 -13.20 0.83 10.09
N LEU A 310 -13.97 -0.12 9.54
CA LEU A 310 -15.29 0.15 8.98
C LEU A 310 -16.29 0.56 10.05
N THR A 311 -16.19 0.03 11.28
CA THR A 311 -16.96 0.51 12.44
C THR A 311 -16.73 2.00 12.66
N LEU A 312 -15.47 2.45 12.72
CA LEU A 312 -15.14 3.86 12.94
C LEU A 312 -15.62 4.76 11.80
N ILE A 313 -15.59 4.26 10.56
CA ILE A 313 -16.13 4.98 9.41
C ILE A 313 -17.65 5.10 9.49
N GLY A 314 -18.34 4.00 9.80
CA GLY A 314 -19.79 3.99 9.96
C GLY A 314 -20.24 4.97 11.04
N LEU A 315 -19.55 4.99 12.19
CA LEU A 315 -19.78 5.99 13.23
C LEU A 315 -19.62 7.41 12.70
N ARG A 316 -18.55 7.70 11.95
CA ARG A 316 -18.32 9.04 11.38
C ARG A 316 -19.40 9.43 10.39
N GLU A 317 -19.81 8.51 9.52
CA GLU A 317 -20.76 8.79 8.44
C GLU A 317 -22.20 8.91 8.95
N ASN A 318 -22.57 8.11 9.96
CA ASN A 318 -23.91 8.12 10.54
C ASN A 318 -24.07 9.21 11.61
N ASN A 319 -23.06 9.38 12.48
CA ASN A 319 -23.18 10.23 13.67
C ASN A 319 -22.37 11.53 13.56
N GLY A 320 -21.60 11.71 12.47
CA GLY A 320 -20.79 12.91 12.26
C GLY A 320 -19.66 13.09 13.28
N ILE A 321 -19.12 11.98 13.82
CA ILE A 321 -18.15 12.01 14.92
C ILE A 321 -16.94 12.89 14.58
N ARG A 322 -16.52 13.66 15.57
CA ARG A 322 -15.33 14.52 15.54
C ARG A 322 -14.25 13.94 16.45
N PHE A 323 -13.05 14.51 16.37
CA PHE A 323 -11.97 14.16 17.29
C PHE A 323 -12.34 14.38 18.77
N ARG A 324 -13.21 15.36 19.08
CA ARG A 324 -13.73 15.58 20.43
C ARG A 324 -14.48 14.37 20.98
N ASP A 325 -15.34 13.77 20.16
CA ASP A 325 -16.18 12.64 20.57
C ASP A 325 -15.31 11.40 20.80
N LEU A 326 -14.36 11.16 19.87
CA LEU A 326 -13.34 10.12 20.05
C LEU A 326 -12.51 10.33 21.32
N ALA A 327 -12.13 11.58 21.63
CA ALA A 327 -11.33 11.90 22.81
C ALA A 327 -12.11 11.66 24.11
N GLN A 328 -13.41 12.01 24.10
CA GLN A 328 -14.30 11.76 25.23
C GLN A 328 -14.49 10.27 25.48
N GLY A 329 -14.85 9.49 24.45
CA GLY A 329 -15.03 8.04 24.60
C GLY A 329 -13.74 7.34 25.08
N LEU A 330 -12.58 7.73 24.55
CA LEU A 330 -11.29 7.22 25.05
C LEU A 330 -11.03 7.62 26.52
N SER A 331 -11.40 8.83 26.94
CA SER A 331 -11.25 9.28 28.32
C SER A 331 -12.16 8.52 29.29
N GLU A 332 -13.38 8.19 28.88
CA GLU A 332 -14.32 7.37 29.66
C GLU A 332 -13.79 5.94 29.85
N MET A 333 -13.05 5.44 28.86
CA MET A 333 -12.28 4.20 28.94
C MET A 333 -10.95 4.32 29.71
N LYS A 334 -10.68 5.47 30.37
CA LYS A 334 -9.45 5.79 31.11
C LYS A 334 -8.18 5.78 30.26
N LEU A 335 -8.31 6.03 28.96
CA LEU A 335 -7.19 6.17 28.04
C LEU A 335 -6.84 7.64 27.87
N THR A 336 -5.56 7.91 27.62
CA THR A 336 -5.12 9.29 27.42
C THR A 336 -5.52 9.77 26.02
N THR A 337 -6.01 11.01 25.94
CA THR A 337 -6.30 11.72 24.67
C THR A 337 -5.06 11.83 23.77
N HIS A 338 -3.89 11.60 24.35
CA HIS A 338 -2.61 11.48 23.66
C HIS A 338 -2.60 10.42 22.55
N THR A 339 -3.39 9.37 22.69
CA THR A 339 -3.56 8.32 21.67
C THR A 339 -3.97 8.94 20.33
N LEU A 340 -4.90 9.90 20.34
CA LEU A 340 -5.35 10.61 19.14
C LEU A 340 -4.29 11.58 18.60
N CYS A 341 -3.52 12.22 19.48
CA CYS A 341 -2.42 13.07 19.09
C CYS A 341 -1.35 12.29 18.30
N MET A 342 -0.99 11.11 18.79
CA MET A 342 -0.04 10.22 18.10
C MET A 342 -0.56 9.73 16.74
N MET A 343 -1.87 9.59 16.57
CA MET A 343 -2.48 9.17 15.30
C MET A 343 -2.47 10.26 14.25
N ARG A 344 -2.72 11.49 14.69
CA ARG A 344 -2.81 12.64 13.80
C ARG A 344 -1.44 13.14 13.36
N ARG A 345 -0.44 13.10 14.24
CA ARG A 345 0.92 13.53 13.90
C ARG A 345 1.50 12.58 12.84
N ARG A 346 1.81 13.13 11.65
CA ARG A 346 2.61 12.43 10.64
C ARG A 346 4.03 12.31 11.17
N LYS A 347 4.60 11.11 11.15
CA LYS A 347 6.01 10.90 11.49
C LYS A 347 6.85 11.55 10.40
N GLN A 348 7.44 12.72 10.66
CA GLN A 348 8.54 13.19 9.82
C GLN A 348 9.75 12.30 10.11
N MET A 349 10.08 11.43 9.16
CA MET A 349 11.32 10.68 9.21
C MET A 349 12.38 11.50 8.46
N ILE A 350 13.58 11.56 9.00
CA ILE A 350 14.75 12.02 8.24
C ILE A 350 15.08 10.88 7.29
N SER A 351 14.72 11.02 6.03
CA SER A 351 15.05 10.04 5.00
C SER A 351 16.57 10.02 4.76
N SER A 352 17.14 8.84 4.54
CA SER A 352 18.50 8.74 3.99
C SER A 352 18.54 8.80 2.46
N ILE A 353 17.37 8.85 1.80
CA ILE A 353 17.24 8.99 0.36
C ILE A 353 17.43 10.48 0.01
N PRO A 354 18.30 10.80 -0.98
CA PRO A 354 18.43 12.16 -1.49
C PRO A 354 17.09 12.78 -1.94
N ASP A 355 16.89 14.07 -1.69
CA ASP A 355 15.63 14.77 -1.99
C ASP A 355 15.25 14.70 -3.47
N ASP A 356 16.22 14.73 -4.39
CA ASP A 356 15.98 14.62 -5.83
C ASP A 356 15.38 13.25 -6.23
N ILE A 357 15.73 12.19 -5.50
CA ILE A 357 15.14 10.86 -5.68
C ILE A 357 13.80 10.77 -4.96
N LEU A 358 13.64 11.38 -3.78
CA LEU A 358 12.37 11.39 -3.05
C LEU A 358 11.25 12.01 -3.89
N ASP A 359 11.54 13.05 -4.66
CA ASP A 359 10.54 13.73 -5.48
C ASP A 359 10.28 13.06 -6.84
N SER A 360 11.03 11.98 -7.16
CA SER A 360 10.81 11.19 -8.38
C SER A 360 9.65 10.19 -8.24
N ILE A 361 9.12 9.74 -9.38
CA ILE A 361 8.05 8.73 -9.44
C ILE A 361 8.70 7.33 -9.37
N PRO A 362 8.21 6.40 -8.54
CA PRO A 362 8.78 5.07 -8.43
C PRO A 362 8.56 4.26 -9.71
N THR A 363 9.64 3.66 -10.20
CA THR A 363 9.66 2.78 -11.37
C THR A 363 8.94 1.46 -11.11
N ASP A 364 8.57 0.71 -12.17
CA ASP A 364 8.00 -0.64 -12.05
C ASP A 364 8.89 -1.55 -11.21
N GLU A 365 10.21 -1.44 -11.39
CA GLU A 365 11.20 -2.22 -10.67
C GLU A 365 11.20 -1.93 -9.17
N ILE A 366 11.09 -0.65 -8.76
CA ILE A 366 10.98 -0.28 -7.34
C ILE A 366 9.71 -0.87 -6.73
N LEU A 367 8.58 -0.71 -7.42
CA LEU A 367 7.29 -1.21 -6.94
C LEU A 367 7.26 -2.74 -6.84
N ASP A 368 7.86 -3.43 -7.81
CA ASP A 368 7.97 -4.88 -7.80
C ASP A 368 8.88 -5.38 -6.69
N ASN A 369 10.02 -4.72 -6.48
CA ASN A 369 10.98 -5.11 -5.44
C ASN A 369 10.47 -4.82 -4.03
N ILE A 370 9.67 -3.76 -3.82
CA ILE A 370 9.13 -3.44 -2.50
C ILE A 370 7.88 -4.26 -2.12
N SER A 371 7.12 -4.74 -3.11
CA SER A 371 5.87 -5.47 -2.90
C SER A 371 5.98 -6.66 -1.91
N PRO A 372 7.00 -7.55 -2.00
CA PRO A 372 7.18 -8.66 -1.07
C PRO A 372 7.44 -8.24 0.38
N HIS A 373 7.91 -7.00 0.61
CA HIS A 373 8.26 -6.52 1.94
C HIS A 373 7.07 -5.94 2.70
N ILE A 374 5.95 -5.63 2.03
CA ILE A 374 4.76 -5.02 2.65
C ILE A 374 3.97 -6.04 3.46
N GLY A 375 3.65 -7.20 2.87
CA GLY A 375 2.92 -8.27 3.54
C GLY A 375 1.52 -7.85 4.02
N LYS A 376 1.17 -8.14 5.27
CA LYS A 376 -0.18 -7.92 5.84
C LYS A 376 -0.59 -6.45 5.97
N MET A 377 0.34 -5.50 5.74
CA MET A 377 0.07 -4.06 5.87
C MET A 377 -0.47 -3.44 4.57
N VAL A 378 -0.73 -4.24 3.53
CA VAL A 378 -1.21 -3.76 2.22
C VAL A 378 -2.44 -2.85 2.30
N PHE A 379 -3.42 -3.23 3.12
CA PHE A 379 -4.63 -2.42 3.32
C PHE A 379 -4.32 -1.07 3.95
N GLN A 380 -3.45 -1.07 4.97
CA GLN A 380 -3.06 0.15 5.65
C GLN A 380 -2.27 1.07 4.71
N LEU A 381 -1.32 0.50 3.97
CA LEU A 381 -0.53 1.22 2.99
C LEU A 381 -1.41 1.84 1.91
N GLY A 382 -2.34 1.08 1.33
CA GLY A 382 -3.22 1.59 0.29
C GLY A 382 -4.07 2.79 0.74
N THR A 383 -4.55 2.76 1.99
CA THR A 383 -5.29 3.89 2.58
C THR A 383 -4.39 5.11 2.84
N GLU A 384 -3.15 4.90 3.29
CA GLU A 384 -2.15 5.97 3.45
C GLU A 384 -1.72 6.58 2.10
N LEU A 385 -1.76 5.79 1.02
CA LEU A 385 -1.54 6.22 -0.35
C LEU A 385 -2.76 6.91 -0.98
N GLY A 386 -3.89 6.98 -0.27
CA GLY A 386 -5.10 7.66 -0.70
C GLY A 386 -6.05 6.84 -1.58
N LEU A 387 -5.85 5.53 -1.70
CA LEU A 387 -6.78 4.67 -2.44
C LEU A 387 -8.13 4.58 -1.73
N SER A 388 -9.20 4.43 -2.52
CA SER A 388 -10.55 4.26 -1.99
C SER A 388 -10.72 2.91 -1.29
N ILE A 389 -11.61 2.86 -0.31
CA ILE A 389 -11.91 1.61 0.42
C ILE A 389 -12.50 0.56 -0.53
N ALA A 390 -13.33 0.99 -1.48
CA ALA A 390 -13.88 0.12 -2.52
C ALA A 390 -12.78 -0.50 -3.39
N ASP A 391 -11.73 0.26 -3.73
CA ASP A 391 -10.58 -0.29 -4.45
C ASP A 391 -9.84 -1.34 -3.63
N LEU A 392 -9.58 -1.05 -2.35
CA LEU A 392 -8.86 -1.97 -1.47
C LEU A 392 -9.65 -3.26 -1.22
N ASP A 393 -10.96 -3.17 -1.01
CA ASP A 393 -11.85 -4.34 -0.87
C ASP A 393 -11.89 -5.18 -2.15
N ASN A 394 -11.94 -4.54 -3.32
CA ASN A 394 -11.84 -5.23 -4.60
C ASN A 394 -10.48 -5.95 -4.78
N ILE A 395 -9.36 -5.31 -4.37
CA ILE A 395 -8.03 -5.93 -4.44
C ILE A 395 -7.94 -7.15 -3.52
N ASP A 396 -8.46 -7.05 -2.29
CA ASP A 396 -8.46 -8.13 -1.30
C ASP A 396 -9.28 -9.33 -1.79
N LYS A 397 -10.46 -9.08 -2.39
CA LYS A 397 -11.31 -10.13 -2.97
C LYS A 397 -10.71 -10.81 -4.20
N CYS A 398 -9.97 -10.08 -5.04
CA CYS A 398 -9.43 -10.59 -6.30
C CYS A 398 -8.11 -11.37 -6.15
N ASN A 399 -7.37 -11.20 -5.05
CA ASN A 399 -6.04 -11.78 -4.90
C ASN A 399 -5.89 -12.48 -3.54
N CYS A 400 -5.55 -13.77 -3.54
CA CYS A 400 -5.29 -14.51 -2.31
C CYS A 400 -3.86 -14.37 -1.78
N ASP A 401 -2.93 -13.90 -2.61
CA ASP A 401 -1.53 -13.69 -2.24
C ASP A 401 -1.27 -12.23 -1.83
N LEU A 402 -0.67 -12.03 -0.64
CA LEU A 402 -0.35 -10.71 -0.10
C LEU A 402 0.66 -9.94 -0.97
N THR A 403 1.55 -10.65 -1.68
CA THR A 403 2.52 -10.00 -2.58
C THR A 403 1.80 -9.45 -3.81
N ALA A 404 0.93 -10.25 -4.42
CA ALA A 404 0.07 -9.81 -5.52
C ALA A 404 -0.85 -8.64 -5.12
N GLN A 405 -1.46 -8.69 -3.93
CA GLN A 405 -2.25 -7.58 -3.39
C GLN A 405 -1.40 -6.31 -3.24
N SER A 406 -0.20 -6.43 -2.65
CA SER A 406 0.72 -5.30 -2.43
C SER A 406 1.12 -4.65 -3.74
N LYS A 407 1.44 -5.47 -4.74
CA LYS A 407 1.74 -5.01 -6.10
C LYS A 407 0.57 -4.25 -6.70
N GLU A 408 -0.63 -4.83 -6.68
CA GLU A 408 -1.82 -4.17 -7.25
C GLU A 408 -2.13 -2.82 -6.57
N VAL A 409 -2.01 -2.73 -5.24
CA VAL A 409 -2.15 -1.45 -4.50
C VAL A 409 -1.16 -0.41 -5.00
N LEU A 410 0.13 -0.74 -5.08
CA LEU A 410 1.16 0.19 -5.51
C LEU A 410 0.98 0.65 -6.96
N PHE A 411 0.64 -0.28 -7.86
CA PHE A 411 0.42 0.04 -9.27
C PHE A 411 -0.86 0.84 -9.50
N ARG A 412 -1.93 0.60 -8.72
CA ARG A 412 -3.13 1.46 -8.76
C ARG A 412 -2.83 2.85 -8.25
N TRP A 413 -2.17 2.97 -7.10
CA TRP A 413 -1.78 4.26 -6.56
C TRP A 413 -0.93 5.06 -7.55
N ARG A 414 0.07 4.45 -8.20
CA ARG A 414 0.87 5.14 -9.21
C ARG A 414 0.09 5.56 -10.46
N ARG A 415 -1.02 4.87 -10.77
CA ARG A 415 -1.91 5.21 -11.89
C ARG A 415 -2.96 6.26 -11.50
N ASP A 416 -3.20 6.45 -10.21
CA ASP A 416 -4.14 7.44 -9.70
C ASP A 416 -3.70 8.83 -10.15
N ARG A 417 -4.66 9.60 -10.66
CA ARG A 417 -4.43 10.90 -11.29
C ARG A 417 -4.55 12.06 -10.30
N LEU A 418 -5.10 11.81 -9.12
CA LEU A 418 -5.37 12.85 -8.12
C LEU A 418 -4.16 13.18 -7.25
N VAL A 419 -3.21 12.25 -7.11
CA VAL A 419 -2.04 12.40 -6.23
C VAL A 419 -0.78 12.14 -7.02
N ARG A 420 0.19 13.06 -6.99
CA ARG A 420 1.52 12.84 -7.59
C ARG A 420 2.20 11.67 -6.85
N PRO A 421 2.44 10.52 -7.50
CA PRO A 421 2.88 9.33 -6.79
C PRO A 421 4.41 9.35 -6.65
N THR A 422 4.94 10.16 -5.74
CA THR A 422 6.40 10.28 -5.54
C THR A 422 6.94 9.25 -4.55
N ILE A 423 8.24 8.97 -4.61
CA ILE A 423 8.94 8.12 -3.63
C ILE A 423 8.76 8.69 -2.22
N ARG A 424 8.70 10.02 -2.05
CA ARG A 424 8.42 10.71 -0.78
C ARG A 424 7.05 10.34 -0.21
N VAL A 425 6.01 10.32 -1.05
CA VAL A 425 4.66 9.92 -0.63
C VAL A 425 4.65 8.44 -0.22
N LEU A 426 5.30 7.58 -1.00
CA LEU A 426 5.42 6.16 -0.68
C LEU A 426 6.18 5.92 0.62
N GLU A 427 7.31 6.60 0.81
CA GLU A 427 8.12 6.54 2.02
C GLU A 427 7.29 6.93 3.24
N GLN A 428 6.63 8.09 3.16
CA GLN A 428 5.78 8.58 4.25
C GLN A 428 4.65 7.59 4.57
N ALA A 429 4.03 7.01 3.55
CA ALA A 429 2.98 6.01 3.73
C ALA A 429 3.50 4.72 4.39
N LEU A 430 4.70 4.25 4.02
CA LEU A 430 5.35 3.09 4.64
C LEU A 430 5.76 3.35 6.09
N VAL A 431 6.24 4.54 6.40
CA VAL A 431 6.55 4.98 7.77
C VAL A 431 5.28 5.01 8.62
N ASN A 432 4.19 5.56 8.09
CA ASN A 432 2.89 5.58 8.78
C ASN A 432 2.32 4.17 8.95
N SER A 433 2.60 3.26 8.00
CA SER A 433 2.22 1.85 8.04
C SER A 433 3.11 0.96 8.92
N ARG A 434 4.01 1.55 9.73
CA ARG A 434 4.92 0.85 10.66
C ARG A 434 5.88 -0.16 10.01
N LYS A 435 6.01 -0.20 8.68
CA LYS A 435 7.02 -1.01 7.98
C LYS A 435 8.40 -0.36 7.97
N GLY A 436 8.45 0.93 8.27
CA GLY A 436 9.66 1.75 8.25
C GLY A 436 10.12 2.04 6.83
N ALA A 437 10.80 3.18 6.62
CA ALA A 437 11.34 3.54 5.32
C ALA A 437 12.47 2.60 4.84
N ARG A 438 13.04 1.77 5.72
CA ARG A 438 14.23 0.95 5.45
C ARG A 438 14.10 0.02 4.25
N CYS A 439 12.94 -0.62 4.06
CA CYS A 439 12.76 -1.49 2.90
C CYS A 439 12.80 -0.69 1.58
N LEU A 440 12.24 0.52 1.58
CA LEU A 440 12.33 1.43 0.44
C LEU A 440 13.76 1.93 0.24
N GLU A 441 14.47 2.28 1.31
CA GLU A 441 15.88 2.70 1.24
C GLU A 441 16.78 1.60 0.65
N GLU A 442 16.58 0.34 1.05
CA GLU A 442 17.32 -0.81 0.51
C GLU A 442 16.98 -1.04 -0.96
N VAL A 443 15.70 -0.98 -1.34
CA VAL A 443 15.27 -1.14 -2.73
C VAL A 443 15.85 -0.02 -3.60
N VAL A 444 15.72 1.24 -3.18
CA VAL A 444 16.22 2.40 -3.92
C VAL A 444 17.74 2.36 -4.08
N LYS A 445 18.50 1.94 -3.06
CA LYS A 445 19.96 1.78 -3.15
C LYS A 445 20.41 0.73 -4.18
N ASN A 446 19.55 -0.24 -4.48
CA ASN A 446 19.86 -1.33 -5.40
C ASN A 446 19.43 -1.04 -6.84
N VAL A 447 18.67 0.02 -7.10
CA VAL A 447 18.27 0.42 -8.46
C VAL A 447 19.33 1.35 -9.05
N ASP A 448 19.68 1.15 -10.32
CA ASP A 448 20.64 2.02 -11.02
C ASP A 448 20.16 3.49 -10.95
N PRO A 449 20.99 4.43 -10.43
CA PRO A 449 20.67 5.85 -10.38
C PRO A 449 20.23 6.45 -11.72
N LYS A 450 20.67 5.90 -12.85
CA LYS A 450 20.22 6.33 -14.19
C LYS A 450 18.76 5.97 -14.44
N THR A 451 18.30 4.83 -13.91
CA THR A 451 16.91 4.38 -13.97
C THR A 451 16.03 5.14 -12.98
N LEU A 452 16.58 5.58 -11.85
CA LEU A 452 15.89 6.43 -10.86
C LEU A 452 15.66 7.86 -11.37
N ARG A 453 16.58 8.36 -12.21
CA ARG A 453 16.45 9.63 -12.94
C ARG A 453 15.76 9.43 -14.29
N ALA A 454 14.86 8.45 -14.40
CA ALA A 454 14.10 8.23 -15.62
C ALA A 454 13.45 9.55 -16.06
N VAL A 455 13.71 9.88 -17.32
CA VAL A 455 13.29 11.07 -18.06
C VAL A 455 11.91 11.51 -17.63
N GLU A 456 11.82 12.73 -17.09
CA GLU A 456 10.59 13.45 -16.81
C GLU A 456 9.61 13.20 -17.97
N THR A 457 8.58 12.41 -17.72
CA THR A 457 7.79 11.91 -18.83
C THR A 457 6.96 13.06 -19.38
N VAL A 458 6.61 12.97 -20.66
CA VAL A 458 5.59 13.83 -21.28
C VAL A 458 4.36 14.04 -20.37
N THR A 459 3.95 12.98 -19.66
CA THR A 459 2.81 13.02 -18.73
C THR A 459 3.07 13.92 -17.53
N ASP A 460 4.30 13.96 -17.02
CA ASP A 460 4.65 14.72 -15.83
C ASP A 460 4.68 16.22 -16.15
N ARG A 461 5.20 16.59 -17.32
CA ARG A 461 5.17 17.98 -17.82
C ARG A 461 3.75 18.51 -18.02
N ILE A 462 2.86 17.68 -18.56
CA ILE A 462 1.44 18.04 -18.69
C ILE A 462 0.82 18.23 -17.30
N ARG A 463 1.12 17.36 -16.33
CA ARG A 463 0.57 17.46 -14.97
C ARG A 463 1.07 18.70 -14.23
N ASP A 464 2.37 18.97 -14.32
CA ASP A 464 3.00 20.11 -13.64
C ASP A 464 2.50 21.45 -14.19
N ASN A 465 1.98 21.47 -15.43
CA ASN A 465 1.37 22.64 -16.05
C ASN A 465 -0.15 22.54 -16.22
N ALA A 466 -0.81 21.54 -15.63
CA ALA A 466 -2.21 21.22 -15.93
C ALA A 466 -3.16 22.37 -15.61
N ASP A 467 -3.00 23.03 -14.47
CA ASP A 467 -3.87 24.14 -14.06
C ASP A 467 -3.79 25.32 -15.05
N ARG A 468 -2.58 25.67 -15.50
CA ARG A 468 -2.37 26.70 -16.52
C ARG A 468 -2.98 26.30 -17.84
N ILE A 469 -2.73 25.08 -18.30
CA ILE A 469 -3.34 24.57 -19.54
C ILE A 469 -4.86 24.63 -19.44
N ILE A 470 -5.45 24.22 -18.32
CA ILE A 470 -6.90 24.20 -18.11
C ILE A 470 -7.50 25.60 -18.16
N GLN A 471 -6.81 26.61 -17.61
CA GLN A 471 -7.33 27.97 -17.50
C GLN A 471 -7.06 28.84 -18.74
N GLU A 472 -5.93 28.63 -19.43
CA GLU A 472 -5.43 29.57 -20.43
C GLU A 472 -5.84 29.20 -21.86
N ILE A 473 -5.98 27.91 -22.20
CA ILE A 473 -6.12 27.50 -23.61
C ILE A 473 -7.58 27.51 -24.10
N GLN A 474 -7.77 27.92 -25.36
CA GLN A 474 -9.02 27.75 -26.10
C GLN A 474 -9.03 26.36 -26.79
N THR A 475 -9.75 25.40 -26.21
CA THR A 475 -9.78 23.99 -26.66
C THR A 475 -10.07 23.88 -28.16
N SER A 476 -11.03 24.65 -28.68
CA SER A 476 -11.51 24.52 -30.07
C SER A 476 -10.40 24.71 -31.11
N GLN A 477 -9.49 25.66 -30.90
CA GLN A 477 -8.38 25.95 -31.82
C GLN A 477 -7.36 24.81 -31.80
N ILE A 478 -7.02 24.31 -30.61
CA ILE A 478 -6.08 23.20 -30.45
C ILE A 478 -6.66 21.91 -31.04
N LEU A 479 -7.96 21.66 -30.90
CA LEU A 479 -8.62 20.52 -31.52
C LEU A 479 -8.60 20.58 -33.05
N ASP A 480 -8.79 21.76 -33.65
CA ASP A 480 -8.72 21.91 -35.11
C ASP A 480 -7.32 21.54 -35.64
N HIS A 481 -6.26 21.92 -34.92
CA HIS A 481 -4.87 21.54 -35.22
C HIS A 481 -4.64 20.04 -35.10
N MET A 482 -5.03 19.48 -33.95
CA MET A 482 -4.84 18.06 -33.66
C MET A 482 -5.64 17.16 -34.60
N MET A 483 -6.83 17.59 -35.03
CA MET A 483 -7.62 16.92 -36.08
C MET A 483 -6.88 16.94 -37.42
N THR A 484 -6.29 18.08 -37.78
CA THR A 484 -5.54 18.25 -39.05
C THR A 484 -4.32 17.34 -39.11
N GLN A 485 -3.66 17.12 -37.96
CA GLN A 485 -2.50 16.23 -37.81
C GLN A 485 -2.88 14.76 -37.52
N LEU A 486 -4.17 14.40 -37.58
CA LEU A 486 -4.68 13.03 -37.42
C LEU A 486 -4.45 12.40 -36.03
N VAL A 487 -4.08 13.19 -35.00
CA VAL A 487 -3.79 12.65 -33.66
C VAL A 487 -5.02 12.52 -32.76
N ILE A 488 -6.17 13.07 -33.18
CA ILE A 488 -7.49 12.89 -32.55
C ILE A 488 -8.57 12.55 -33.58
N SER A 489 -9.61 11.85 -33.14
CA SER A 489 -10.76 11.47 -33.97
C SER A 489 -11.93 12.45 -33.84
N VAL A 490 -12.92 12.33 -34.74
CA VAL A 490 -14.19 13.07 -34.63
C VAL A 490 -14.92 12.71 -33.33
N ASP A 491 -14.88 11.45 -32.92
CA ASP A 491 -15.54 11.00 -31.69
C ASP A 491 -14.81 11.45 -30.42
N ASP A 492 -13.48 11.64 -30.49
CA ASP A 492 -12.72 12.30 -29.42
C ASP A 492 -13.16 13.77 -29.30
N ARG A 493 -13.16 14.51 -30.41
CA ARG A 493 -13.58 15.91 -30.45
C ARG A 493 -14.97 16.10 -29.84
N ARG A 494 -15.93 15.26 -30.25
CA ARG A 494 -17.29 15.31 -29.70
C ARG A 494 -17.36 15.04 -28.21
N ARG A 495 -16.62 14.03 -27.73
CA ARG A 495 -16.58 13.73 -26.29
C ARG A 495 -16.03 14.91 -25.50
N ILE A 496 -15.05 15.62 -26.04
CA ILE A 496 -14.51 16.83 -25.44
C ILE A 496 -15.57 17.94 -25.49
N GLU A 497 -16.12 18.27 -26.66
CA GLU A 497 -17.08 19.37 -26.83
C GLU A 497 -18.45 19.14 -26.15
N GLN A 498 -18.75 17.90 -25.72
CA GLN A 498 -19.93 17.58 -24.91
C GLN A 498 -19.87 18.17 -23.49
N HIS A 499 -18.67 18.51 -23.00
CA HIS A 499 -18.52 19.18 -21.71
C HIS A 499 -18.96 20.65 -21.81
N ALA A 500 -19.74 21.10 -20.82
CA ALA A 500 -20.36 22.43 -20.84
C ALA A 500 -19.37 23.57 -20.59
N GLY A 501 -18.30 23.33 -19.81
CA GLY A 501 -17.31 24.33 -19.44
C GLY A 501 -15.98 24.16 -20.17
N GLN A 502 -15.35 25.28 -20.53
CA GLN A 502 -14.04 25.35 -21.18
C GLN A 502 -12.97 24.55 -20.40
N ASP A 503 -12.95 24.67 -19.07
CA ASP A 503 -12.03 23.94 -18.19
C ASP A 503 -12.21 22.42 -18.28
N ASP A 504 -13.46 21.95 -18.33
CA ASP A 504 -13.77 20.53 -18.44
C ASP A 504 -13.42 19.99 -19.84
N GLN A 505 -13.60 20.81 -20.88
CA GLN A 505 -13.11 20.49 -22.22
C GLN A 505 -11.58 20.39 -22.24
N ASN A 506 -10.87 21.31 -21.60
CA ASN A 506 -9.41 21.29 -21.49
C ASN A 506 -8.92 20.05 -20.71
N LYS A 507 -9.59 19.67 -19.61
CA LYS A 507 -9.30 18.42 -18.89
C LYS A 507 -9.49 17.19 -19.77
N ALA A 508 -10.61 17.11 -20.50
CA ALA A 508 -10.89 16.01 -21.42
C ALA A 508 -9.86 15.93 -22.56
N LEU A 509 -9.38 17.08 -23.07
CA LEU A 509 -8.30 17.15 -24.04
C LEU A 509 -6.98 16.61 -23.46
N LEU A 510 -6.56 17.08 -22.27
CA LEU A 510 -5.34 16.61 -21.61
C LEU A 510 -5.35 15.10 -21.37
N ASP A 511 -6.49 14.56 -20.97
CA ASP A 511 -6.70 13.13 -20.82
C ASP A 511 -6.41 12.34 -22.10
N ILE A 512 -6.81 12.87 -23.25
CA ILE A 512 -6.55 12.25 -24.56
C ILE A 512 -5.08 12.37 -24.93
N VAL A 513 -4.44 13.52 -24.71
CA VAL A 513 -3.01 13.73 -24.96
C VAL A 513 -2.18 12.75 -24.13
N ILE A 514 -2.44 12.67 -22.83
CA ILE A 514 -1.77 11.74 -21.90
C ILE A 514 -1.98 10.29 -22.34
N LYS A 515 -3.22 9.91 -22.68
CA LYS A 515 -3.54 8.54 -23.10
C LYS A 515 -2.82 8.15 -24.39
N ARG A 516 -2.63 9.08 -25.32
CA ARG A 516 -2.03 8.84 -26.64
C ARG A 516 -0.51 9.03 -26.68
N ARG A 517 0.08 9.62 -25.64
CA ARG A 517 1.54 9.80 -25.44
C ARG A 517 2.19 10.66 -26.54
N GLU A 518 3.46 10.39 -26.84
CA GLU A 518 4.35 11.23 -27.66
C GLU A 518 3.74 11.77 -28.98
N PRO A 519 3.02 10.97 -29.80
CA PRO A 519 2.51 11.49 -31.08
C PRO A 519 1.48 12.60 -30.89
N ALA A 520 0.59 12.47 -29.90
CA ALA A 520 -0.40 13.49 -29.60
C ALA A 520 0.22 14.67 -28.85
N TYR A 521 1.21 14.40 -27.98
CA TYR A 521 1.89 15.45 -27.23
C TYR A 521 2.68 16.40 -28.12
N GLY A 522 3.49 15.88 -29.04
CA GLY A 522 4.27 16.73 -29.93
C GLY A 522 3.38 17.66 -30.75
N VAL A 523 2.26 17.14 -31.25
CA VAL A 523 1.25 17.94 -31.98
C VAL A 523 0.50 18.91 -31.06
N PHE A 524 0.21 18.52 -29.82
CA PHE A 524 -0.42 19.40 -28.84
C PHE A 524 0.48 20.60 -28.54
N VAL A 525 1.77 20.39 -28.27
CA VAL A 525 2.76 21.44 -28.04
C VAL A 525 2.95 22.33 -29.27
N ASP A 526 3.00 21.74 -30.47
CA ASP A 526 3.04 22.48 -31.74
C ASP A 526 1.77 23.34 -31.96
N GLY A 527 0.61 22.82 -31.56
CA GLY A 527 -0.64 23.58 -31.55
C GLY A 527 -0.60 24.75 -30.58
N LEU A 528 -0.07 24.55 -29.36
CA LEU A 528 0.09 25.65 -28.41
C LEU A 528 0.97 26.76 -28.99
N ASP A 529 2.10 26.40 -29.60
CA ASP A 529 3.03 27.33 -30.26
C ASP A 529 2.32 28.10 -31.41
N THR A 530 1.59 27.37 -32.26
CA THR A 530 0.89 27.93 -33.44
C THR A 530 -0.21 28.94 -33.08
N TYR A 531 -0.93 28.71 -31.98
CA TYR A 531 -2.06 29.54 -31.56
C TYR A 531 -1.72 30.58 -30.49
N GLY A 532 -0.42 30.88 -30.31
CA GLY A 532 0.05 32.00 -29.48
C GLY A 532 0.21 31.68 -27.99
N TYR A 533 0.23 30.40 -27.61
CA TYR A 533 0.53 29.95 -26.24
C TYR A 533 2.03 29.59 -26.10
N GLU A 534 2.91 30.46 -26.61
CA GLU A 534 4.35 30.20 -26.76
C GLU A 534 5.04 29.90 -25.42
N GLU A 535 4.70 30.63 -24.35
CA GLU A 535 5.28 30.39 -23.01
C GLU A 535 4.94 28.98 -22.51
N LEU A 536 3.66 28.59 -22.60
CA LEU A 536 3.19 27.27 -22.19
C LEU A 536 3.78 26.17 -23.08
N ALA A 537 3.91 26.42 -24.38
CA ALA A 537 4.58 25.52 -25.31
C ALA A 537 6.05 25.33 -24.92
N ASN A 538 6.76 26.40 -24.57
CA ASN A 538 8.16 26.36 -24.15
C ASN A 538 8.36 25.60 -22.83
N ASP A 539 7.48 25.78 -21.85
CA ASP A 539 7.50 25.03 -20.59
C ASP A 539 7.30 23.52 -20.82
N LEU A 540 6.53 23.17 -21.86
CA LEU A 540 6.28 21.79 -22.26
C LEU A 540 7.36 21.21 -23.21
N LYS A 541 8.11 22.04 -23.95
CA LYS A 541 9.18 21.58 -24.85
C LYS A 541 10.30 20.91 -24.02
N CYS A 542 10.67 19.69 -24.43
CA CYS A 542 11.76 18.96 -23.80
C CYS A 542 13.09 19.36 -24.44
N ASP A 543 14.05 19.83 -23.64
CA ASP A 543 15.43 20.15 -24.08
C ASP A 543 16.18 18.93 -24.65
N SER A 544 15.61 17.72 -24.48
CA SER A 544 16.12 16.46 -25.01
C SER A 544 15.88 16.30 -26.52
N GLN A 545 15.93 17.38 -27.30
CA GLN A 545 15.88 17.34 -28.76
C GLN A 545 17.16 16.73 -29.37
N GLU A 546 17.42 15.44 -29.09
CA GLU A 546 18.12 14.56 -30.03
C GLU A 546 17.15 13.67 -30.82
N ILE A 547 15.84 13.74 -30.55
CA ILE A 547 14.82 13.10 -31.39
C ILE A 547 13.99 14.19 -32.07
N SER A 548 14.60 14.82 -33.06
CA SER A 548 13.90 15.71 -33.98
C SER A 548 12.83 14.91 -34.75
N PRO A 549 11.58 15.39 -34.88
CA PRO A 549 10.61 14.79 -35.78
C PRO A 549 10.87 15.06 -37.28
N SER A 550 12.02 15.63 -37.67
CA SER A 550 12.27 16.08 -39.05
C SER A 550 13.58 15.56 -39.65
N ALA A 551 13.43 14.98 -40.84
CA ALA A 551 14.41 14.91 -41.93
C ALA A 551 15.57 13.89 -41.84
N ALA A 552 15.24 12.62 -42.09
CA ALA A 552 15.97 11.86 -43.10
C ALA A 552 14.98 11.50 -44.22
N LEU A 553 15.23 12.06 -45.40
CA LEU A 553 14.58 11.76 -46.67
C LEU A 553 14.66 10.25 -46.95
N VAL A 554 13.67 9.48 -46.53
CA VAL A 554 13.35 8.24 -47.22
C VAL A 554 12.52 8.65 -48.43
N PRO A 555 12.92 8.28 -49.67
CA PRO A 555 12.15 8.61 -50.86
C PRO A 555 10.70 8.18 -50.69
N ALA A 556 9.79 8.99 -51.21
CA ALA A 556 8.37 8.68 -51.23
C ALA A 556 8.13 7.43 -52.08
N ASP A 557 8.16 6.26 -51.45
CA ASP A 557 7.64 5.02 -52.02
C ASP A 557 6.11 5.15 -52.12
N ASN A 558 5.67 5.80 -53.20
CA ASN A 558 4.27 6.02 -53.55
C ASN A 558 3.62 4.79 -54.21
N GLU A 559 4.31 3.64 -54.27
CA GLU A 559 3.79 2.44 -54.92
C GLU A 559 3.02 1.54 -53.93
N GLY A 560 1.69 1.56 -54.04
CA GLY A 560 0.84 0.46 -53.57
C GLY A 560 0.15 0.62 -52.20
N LEU A 561 -0.11 1.83 -51.71
CA LEU A 561 -0.88 2.07 -50.47
C LEU A 561 -2.40 1.86 -50.67
N SER A 562 -2.81 0.66 -51.05
CA SER A 562 -4.21 0.19 -51.00
C SER A 562 -4.36 -0.79 -49.83
N ASP A 563 -4.15 -0.31 -48.62
CA ASP A 563 -4.60 -1.05 -47.43
C ASP A 563 -6.13 -0.94 -47.40
N LYS A 564 -6.83 -1.98 -47.89
CA LYS A 564 -8.29 -2.00 -48.15
C LYS A 564 -9.17 -1.63 -46.95
N ASN A 565 -8.59 -1.45 -45.77
CA ASN A 565 -9.28 -1.20 -44.51
C ASN A 565 -9.30 0.27 -44.06
N VAL A 566 -8.59 1.19 -44.73
CA VAL A 566 -8.62 2.63 -44.37
C VAL A 566 -9.21 3.44 -45.51
N PRO A 567 -10.35 4.14 -45.29
CA PRO A 567 -10.92 4.97 -46.32
C PRO A 567 -10.05 6.23 -46.53
N LEU A 568 -9.24 6.24 -47.60
CA LEU A 568 -8.29 7.32 -47.91
C LEU A 568 -8.95 8.71 -47.94
N TYR A 569 -10.22 8.79 -48.37
CA TYR A 569 -10.96 10.04 -48.38
C TYR A 569 -11.12 10.66 -46.99
N LYS A 570 -11.22 9.85 -45.92
CA LYS A 570 -11.31 10.38 -44.54
C LYS A 570 -9.99 11.01 -44.11
N VAL A 571 -8.87 10.39 -44.47
CA VAL A 571 -7.53 10.93 -44.20
C VAL A 571 -7.34 12.25 -44.95
N ARG A 572 -7.71 12.29 -46.25
CA ARG A 572 -7.65 13.53 -47.05
C ARG A 572 -8.53 14.64 -46.47
N LEU A 573 -9.76 14.32 -46.07
CA LEU A 573 -10.66 15.29 -45.43
C LEU A 573 -10.07 15.81 -44.11
N GLN A 574 -9.57 14.94 -43.24
CA GLN A 574 -8.97 15.38 -41.97
C GLN A 574 -7.71 16.22 -42.18
N LYS A 575 -6.80 15.85 -43.10
CA LYS A 575 -5.59 16.65 -43.40
C LYS A 575 -5.88 18.04 -43.95
N ASN A 576 -7.09 18.27 -44.47
CA ASN A 576 -7.54 19.58 -44.94
C ASN A 576 -8.60 20.20 -44.03
N TYR A 577 -8.80 19.67 -42.81
CA TYR A 577 -9.88 20.07 -41.91
C TYR A 577 -9.87 21.59 -41.67
N LEU A 578 -8.72 22.15 -41.27
CA LEU A 578 -8.56 23.59 -41.04
C LEU A 578 -8.97 24.45 -42.24
N LYS A 579 -8.49 24.13 -43.44
CA LYS A 579 -8.84 24.88 -44.67
C LYS A 579 -10.32 24.80 -44.98
N VAL A 580 -10.92 23.62 -44.83
CA VAL A 580 -12.35 23.44 -45.06
C VAL A 580 -13.16 24.28 -44.07
N ILE A 581 -12.79 24.33 -42.79
CA ILE A 581 -13.58 25.09 -41.81
C ILE A 581 -13.45 26.60 -41.98
N THR A 582 -12.32 27.11 -42.50
CA THR A 582 -12.07 28.54 -42.66
C THR A 582 -12.56 29.09 -44.00
N ASP A 583 -12.46 28.31 -45.08
CA ASP A 583 -12.50 28.89 -46.43
C ASP A 583 -13.85 28.74 -47.13
N ILE A 584 -14.74 27.85 -46.67
CA ILE A 584 -16.00 27.55 -47.37
C ILE A 584 -17.22 28.27 -46.77
N SER A 585 -18.17 28.61 -47.62
CA SER A 585 -19.56 28.90 -47.25
C SER A 585 -20.38 27.62 -47.38
N HIS A 586 -20.98 27.15 -46.28
CA HIS A 586 -21.64 25.84 -46.23
C HIS A 586 -23.00 25.79 -46.95
N GLU A 587 -23.71 26.91 -47.10
CA GLU A 587 -25.13 26.95 -47.52
C GLU A 587 -25.39 26.20 -48.85
N SER A 588 -24.70 26.60 -49.92
CA SER A 588 -24.87 25.99 -51.25
C SER A 588 -24.35 24.54 -51.33
N ILE A 589 -23.38 24.20 -50.47
CA ILE A 589 -22.79 22.86 -50.38
C ILE A 589 -23.75 21.90 -49.69
N VAL A 590 -24.33 22.31 -48.57
CA VAL A 590 -25.29 21.51 -47.78
C VAL A 590 -26.54 21.23 -48.61
N ASP A 591 -27.08 22.23 -49.31
CA ASP A 591 -28.24 22.05 -50.20
C ASP A 591 -27.96 21.02 -51.30
N HIS A 592 -26.76 21.08 -51.90
CA HIS A 592 -26.34 20.07 -52.88
C HIS A 592 -26.29 18.68 -52.25
N LEU A 593 -25.68 18.53 -51.06
CA LEU A 593 -25.55 17.24 -50.37
C LEU A 593 -26.90 16.64 -49.94
N ILE A 594 -27.88 17.47 -49.56
CA ILE A 594 -29.25 17.05 -49.28
C ILE A 594 -29.96 16.63 -50.56
N SER A 595 -29.85 17.42 -51.64
CA SER A 595 -30.46 17.10 -52.94
C SER A 595 -29.94 15.80 -53.56
N ARG A 596 -28.74 15.36 -53.17
CA ARG A 596 -28.09 14.12 -53.59
C ARG A 596 -28.27 12.97 -52.61
N GLU A 597 -29.09 13.15 -51.57
CA GLU A 597 -29.40 12.20 -50.51
C GLU A 597 -28.16 11.69 -49.75
N VAL A 598 -27.08 12.47 -49.74
CA VAL A 598 -25.90 12.19 -48.92
C VAL A 598 -26.14 12.58 -47.47
N MET A 599 -26.89 13.67 -47.27
CA MET A 599 -27.30 14.18 -45.96
C MET A 599 -28.82 14.28 -45.88
N SER A 600 -29.36 14.10 -44.68
CA SER A 600 -30.78 14.34 -44.43
C SER A 600 -31.04 15.84 -44.20
N VAL A 601 -32.32 16.23 -44.24
CA VAL A 601 -32.73 17.59 -43.88
C VAL A 601 -32.37 17.90 -42.42
N ASP A 602 -32.43 16.90 -41.53
CA ASP A 602 -32.07 17.07 -40.12
C ASP A 602 -30.56 17.21 -39.92
N ASP A 603 -29.73 16.53 -40.73
CA ASP A 603 -28.29 16.77 -40.80
C ASP A 603 -28.03 18.25 -41.16
N GLY A 604 -28.76 18.78 -42.15
CA GLY A 604 -28.71 20.19 -42.57
C GLY A 604 -29.09 21.16 -41.45
N LYS A 605 -30.20 20.92 -40.75
CA LYS A 605 -30.61 21.73 -39.59
C LYS A 605 -29.56 21.75 -38.48
N LYS A 606 -28.91 20.61 -38.23
CA LYS A 606 -27.83 20.51 -37.23
C LYS A 606 -26.57 21.26 -37.66
N ILE A 607 -26.29 21.34 -38.96
CA ILE A 607 -25.23 22.20 -39.48
C ILE A 607 -25.60 23.67 -39.26
N GLU A 608 -26.82 24.07 -39.64
CA GLU A 608 -27.30 25.45 -39.51
C GLU A 608 -27.45 25.94 -38.07
N SER A 609 -27.54 25.04 -37.08
CA SER A 609 -27.58 25.44 -35.67
C SER A 609 -26.26 26.01 -35.13
N GLY A 610 -25.16 25.90 -35.88
CA GLY A 610 -23.90 26.57 -35.53
C GLY A 610 -24.04 28.09 -35.57
N LYS A 611 -23.44 28.79 -34.60
CA LYS A 611 -23.56 30.25 -34.46
C LYS A 611 -22.64 31.00 -35.43
N THR A 612 -21.49 30.42 -35.74
CA THR A 612 -20.48 31.01 -36.62
C THR A 612 -20.30 30.16 -37.87
N PRO A 613 -19.87 30.74 -39.01
CA PRO A 613 -19.57 29.97 -40.22
C PRO A 613 -18.60 28.80 -39.95
N GLN A 614 -17.60 29.01 -39.09
CA GLN A 614 -16.64 27.99 -38.70
C GLN A 614 -17.32 26.85 -37.91
N GLU A 615 -18.21 27.15 -36.98
CA GLU A 615 -18.99 26.12 -36.27
C GLU A 615 -19.89 25.31 -37.23
N LYS A 616 -20.53 26.00 -38.18
CA LYS A 616 -21.35 25.34 -39.21
C LYS A 616 -20.47 24.42 -40.09
N ASN A 617 -19.30 24.89 -40.51
CA ASN A 617 -18.35 24.08 -41.28
C ASN A 617 -17.77 22.90 -40.49
N ARG A 618 -17.52 23.07 -39.18
CA ARG A 618 -17.12 21.97 -38.29
C ARG A 618 -18.21 20.90 -38.23
N ASN A 619 -19.47 21.30 -38.05
CA ASN A 619 -20.62 20.38 -38.07
C ASN A 619 -20.73 19.65 -39.42
N LEU A 620 -20.48 20.34 -40.54
CA LEU A 620 -20.44 19.74 -41.87
C LEU A 620 -19.33 18.68 -41.98
N MET A 621 -18.11 19.00 -41.54
CA MET A 621 -16.97 18.07 -41.55
C MET A 621 -17.23 16.83 -40.67
N ASP A 622 -17.81 17.04 -39.49
CA ASP A 622 -18.26 15.99 -38.58
C ASP A 622 -19.26 15.03 -39.21
N MET A 623 -20.14 15.54 -40.08
CA MET A 623 -21.07 14.71 -40.85
C MET A 623 -20.32 13.97 -41.96
N LEU A 624 -19.51 14.66 -42.76
CA LEU A 624 -18.77 14.09 -43.89
C LEU A 624 -17.84 12.94 -43.48
N LEU A 625 -17.10 13.08 -42.37
CA LEU A 625 -16.17 12.05 -41.88
C LEU A 625 -16.88 10.76 -41.41
N ARG A 626 -18.20 10.80 -41.21
CA ARG A 626 -19.04 9.63 -40.91
C ARG A 626 -19.76 9.05 -42.13
N LYS A 627 -19.82 9.79 -43.24
CA LYS A 627 -20.38 9.27 -44.50
C LYS A 627 -19.35 8.37 -45.21
N ASN A 628 -19.86 7.64 -46.21
CA ASN A 628 -19.05 6.79 -47.07
C ASN A 628 -18.37 7.61 -48.19
N GLU A 629 -17.63 6.94 -49.06
CA GLU A 629 -16.91 7.55 -50.17
C GLU A 629 -17.82 8.36 -51.11
N ARG A 630 -19.08 7.93 -51.31
CA ARG A 630 -20.07 8.69 -52.10
C ARG A 630 -20.26 10.09 -51.52
N GLY A 631 -20.29 10.23 -50.20
CA GLY A 631 -20.44 11.54 -49.56
C GLY A 631 -19.26 12.47 -49.81
N PHE A 632 -18.04 11.93 -49.82
CA PHE A 632 -16.84 12.66 -50.20
C PHE A 632 -16.87 13.12 -51.66
N ILE A 633 -17.23 12.23 -52.58
CA ILE A 633 -17.31 12.55 -54.02
C ILE A 633 -18.32 13.66 -54.29
N GLU A 634 -19.51 13.58 -53.68
CA GLU A 634 -20.53 14.63 -53.84
C GLU A 634 -20.15 15.94 -53.17
N PHE A 635 -19.37 15.91 -52.08
CA PHE A 635 -18.80 17.11 -51.47
C PHE A 635 -17.81 17.81 -52.41
N LEU A 636 -16.90 17.06 -53.05
CA LEU A 636 -15.99 17.63 -54.05
C LEU A 636 -16.73 18.20 -55.26
N LYS A 637 -17.80 17.54 -55.72
CA LYS A 637 -18.66 18.08 -56.80
C LYS A 637 -19.36 19.37 -56.39
N ALA A 638 -19.82 19.45 -55.13
CA ALA A 638 -20.43 20.67 -54.60
C ALA A 638 -19.43 21.83 -54.60
N LEU A 639 -18.20 21.61 -54.11
CA LEU A 639 -17.14 22.60 -54.13
C LEU A 639 -16.82 23.07 -55.57
N ARG A 640 -16.75 22.14 -56.54
CA ARG A 640 -16.44 22.48 -57.95
C ARG A 640 -17.54 23.24 -58.70
N LYS A 641 -18.78 23.20 -58.21
CA LYS A 641 -19.88 23.97 -58.80
C LYS A 641 -19.69 25.47 -58.57
N ASP A 642 -19.08 25.85 -57.45
CA ASP A 642 -18.65 27.22 -57.20
C ASP A 642 -17.22 27.40 -57.71
N SER A 643 -16.99 28.38 -58.59
CA SER A 643 -15.65 28.65 -59.11
C SER A 643 -14.66 29.03 -58.01
N ILE A 644 -15.14 29.59 -56.88
CA ILE A 644 -14.30 30.05 -55.77
C ILE A 644 -13.63 28.87 -55.06
N TYR A 645 -14.28 27.71 -54.99
CA TYR A 645 -13.78 26.55 -54.22
C TYR A 645 -13.17 25.44 -55.08
N ARG A 646 -13.02 25.66 -56.40
CA ARG A 646 -12.46 24.66 -57.31
C ARG A 646 -11.05 24.23 -56.91
N ASP A 647 -10.19 25.19 -56.59
CA ASP A 647 -8.80 24.93 -56.20
C ASP A 647 -8.73 24.14 -54.88
N LEU A 648 -9.61 24.44 -53.91
CA LEU A 648 -9.71 23.69 -52.66
C LEU A 648 -10.17 22.25 -52.90
N ALA A 649 -11.15 22.03 -53.77
CA ALA A 649 -11.60 20.68 -54.13
C ALA A 649 -10.46 19.85 -54.73
N ASP A 650 -9.71 20.44 -55.66
CA ASP A 650 -8.58 19.79 -56.30
C ASP A 650 -7.43 19.56 -55.31
N GLN A 651 -7.20 20.48 -54.37
CA GLN A 651 -6.24 20.30 -53.30
C GLN A 651 -6.62 19.13 -52.37
N ILE A 652 -7.88 19.04 -51.95
CA ILE A 652 -8.37 17.96 -51.08
C ILE A 652 -8.26 16.60 -51.80
N GLU A 653 -8.70 16.52 -53.06
CA GLU A 653 -8.66 15.28 -53.84
C GLU A 653 -7.22 14.79 -54.04
N ASN A 654 -6.29 15.70 -54.30
CA ASN A 654 -4.88 15.41 -54.57
C ASN A 654 -3.98 15.45 -53.34
N THR A 655 -4.54 15.59 -52.13
CA THR A 655 -3.75 15.62 -50.90
C THR A 655 -2.99 14.29 -50.74
N ALA A 656 -1.67 14.39 -50.63
CA ALA A 656 -0.79 13.26 -50.42
C ALA A 656 -1.09 12.59 -49.07
N VAL A 657 -1.39 11.29 -49.12
CA VAL A 657 -1.60 10.44 -47.94
C VAL A 657 -0.42 9.50 -47.83
N THR A 658 0.40 9.70 -46.79
CA THR A 658 1.58 8.88 -46.53
C THR A 658 1.21 7.61 -45.77
N ARG A 659 2.11 6.62 -45.77
CA ARG A 659 1.96 5.42 -44.92
C ARG A 659 1.82 5.79 -43.43
N ARG A 660 2.59 6.78 -42.97
CA ARG A 660 2.54 7.29 -41.59
C ARG A 660 1.16 7.85 -41.26
N ASP A 661 0.55 8.60 -42.17
CA ASP A 661 -0.81 9.13 -41.99
C ASP A 661 -1.84 8.00 -41.78
N ILE A 662 -1.73 6.93 -42.56
CA ILE A 662 -2.60 5.75 -42.47
C ILE A 662 -2.40 5.03 -41.13
N GLU A 663 -1.16 4.85 -40.68
CA GLU A 663 -0.83 4.20 -39.42
C GLU A 663 -1.33 5.00 -38.21
N ILE A 664 -1.11 6.33 -38.21
CA ILE A 664 -1.64 7.24 -37.18
C ILE A 664 -3.17 7.18 -37.17
N PHE A 665 -3.82 7.32 -38.33
CA PHE A 665 -5.28 7.27 -38.43
C PHE A 665 -5.86 5.94 -37.94
N LYS A 666 -5.26 4.79 -38.29
CA LYS A 666 -5.70 3.46 -37.80
C LYS A 666 -5.62 3.35 -36.28
N LYS A 667 -4.56 3.90 -35.69
CA LYS A 667 -4.30 3.80 -34.26
C LYS A 667 -5.26 4.65 -33.44
N TYR A 668 -5.74 5.75 -34.01
CA TYR A 668 -6.31 6.86 -33.25
C TYR A 668 -7.71 7.30 -33.70
N CYS A 669 -8.12 6.98 -34.93
CA CYS A 669 -9.34 7.47 -35.58
C CYS A 669 -10.29 6.35 -36.05
N LYS A 670 -10.07 5.12 -35.58
CA LYS A 670 -10.97 3.98 -35.82
C LYS A 670 -12.01 3.88 -34.72
#